data_AF-A0A6M0RJA0-F1
#
_entry.id   AF-A0A6M0RJA0-F1
#
_cell.length_a   1.000
_cell.length_b   1.000
_cell.length_c   1.000
_cell.angle_alpha   90.00
_cell.angle_beta   90.00
_cell.angle_gamma   90.00
#
_symmetry.space_group_name_H-M   'P 1'
#
loop_
_entity.id
_entity.type
_entity.pdbx_description
1 polymer ?
#
loop_
_entity_poly.entity_id
_entity_poly.type
_entity_poly.pdbx_seq_one_letter_code
_entity_poly.pdbx_strand_id
1 'polypeptide(L)'
;MTALNPILNFLTQPSSSGTAAILPLELTSVADGQDTTASLQSLNAAFLMVLAGETHPSFSNAQTYLEKLSTSPEWGKAAKFYIQSAQLIDQELEQVCEKDADLKSKLEYVATTLDGVADDTVAAANTVWSVLFPEGTGIWEREAEQVAALREKRTVSIDQLNPNPIENPAKQVLFTSNALLTMPLGSADLSAFDADFQSELADAADDPQLYWYDHPIPIGVAAENNEILYGLKHLNHAVAYENEQSGSTDKVNCVLSVSVTHERLQTLGKSYLKQVLAASEPLDHLNIFAFTETDTNKLIEKVLLPILEKSSSSEDAKEMLAVFGVDGRYGRHYSFLKAIVALWNALVDPKIKATFKIDLDQVFPQAKLLEQTGDTAFGHLKTPLWGATGKDSAGQPIELGMIAGALVNQKDIHKGVFTPDVTVPGTKLAPDEYVFFSKLPQALSTEAEMMTRYEAGTDFDGETKAIQRIHVTGGTNGILVDTLRRYHTFTPSFIGRAEDQAYILSARGQQPNLGYAHASGLIMRHDKEGFAQEAIAMAKVGKQVGDYLRILLFSKYAEALPEATASIKADIAPFTGCFVSRLPITVAMLRFSLKVANLFNTGKSDEATEFIQTGVFQLQEGLDFIQGEPSDLQKTYEGEKAGWQLFYQALESVEKAVQNDEEWALEVKQVTQAIVQNCRVN
;
A
#
# COMPACT_ATOMS: atom_id res chain seq x y z
N MET A 1 -30.82 8.80 10.48
CA MET A 1 -30.89 8.12 9.17
C MET A 1 -31.95 8.66 8.19
N THR A 2 -31.76 9.84 7.57
CA THR A 2 -32.55 10.25 6.38
C THR A 2 -31.70 10.50 5.14
N ALA A 3 -30.37 10.66 5.29
CA ALA A 3 -29.51 11.13 4.21
C ALA A 3 -29.06 10.03 3.21
N LEU A 4 -28.94 8.77 3.64
CA LEU A 4 -28.52 7.66 2.75
C LEU A 4 -29.68 6.94 2.04
N ASN A 5 -30.91 7.10 2.55
CA ASN A 5 -32.09 6.40 2.04
C ASN A 5 -32.24 6.48 0.51
N PRO A 6 -32.07 7.63 -0.15
CA PRO A 6 -32.21 7.73 -1.60
C PRO A 6 -31.22 6.85 -2.36
N ILE A 7 -29.96 6.80 -1.89
CA ILE A 7 -28.89 6.02 -2.50
C ILE A 7 -29.18 4.52 -2.32
N LEU A 8 -29.52 4.10 -1.10
CA LEU A 8 -29.80 2.69 -0.83
C LEU A 8 -31.09 2.21 -1.52
N ASN A 9 -32.12 3.03 -1.59
CA ASN A 9 -33.33 2.71 -2.34
C ASN A 9 -33.04 2.57 -3.84
N PHE A 10 -32.26 3.48 -4.43
CA PHE A 10 -31.80 3.36 -5.82
C PHE A 10 -31.06 2.05 -6.08
N LEU A 11 -30.20 1.62 -5.16
CA LEU A 11 -29.42 0.39 -5.33
C LEU A 11 -30.24 -0.88 -5.09
N THR A 12 -31.21 -0.85 -4.18
CA THR A 12 -31.84 -2.08 -3.63
C THR A 12 -33.31 -2.27 -3.97
N GLN A 13 -33.97 -1.21 -4.43
CA GLN A 13 -35.39 -1.21 -4.80
C GLN A 13 -35.57 -0.93 -6.30
N PRO A 14 -36.67 -1.40 -6.91
CA PRO A 14 -37.05 -0.98 -8.24
C PRO A 14 -37.27 0.54 -8.32
N SER A 15 -36.89 1.17 -9.43
CA SER A 15 -37.12 2.60 -9.63
C SER A 15 -38.61 2.93 -9.79
N SER A 16 -38.96 4.20 -9.64
CA SER A 16 -40.32 4.68 -9.91
C SER A 16 -40.73 4.49 -11.40
N SER A 17 -39.75 4.43 -12.30
CA SER A 17 -39.90 4.14 -13.73
C SER A 17 -40.10 2.64 -14.05
N GLY A 18 -40.02 1.75 -13.04
CA GLY A 18 -40.21 0.31 -13.20
C GLY A 18 -38.94 -0.46 -13.56
N THR A 19 -37.76 0.18 -13.50
CA THR A 19 -36.46 -0.46 -13.69
C THR A 19 -36.17 -1.39 -12.51
N ALA A 20 -35.66 -2.59 -12.78
CA ALA A 20 -35.35 -3.56 -11.73
C ALA A 20 -34.27 -3.02 -10.77
N ALA A 21 -34.31 -3.46 -9.52
CA ALA A 21 -33.28 -3.13 -8.53
C ALA A 21 -31.89 -3.56 -9.03
N ILE A 22 -30.88 -2.72 -8.80
CA ILE A 22 -29.48 -3.04 -9.11
C ILE A 22 -29.01 -4.23 -8.26
N LEU A 23 -29.46 -4.32 -7.01
CA LEU A 23 -29.13 -5.37 -6.06
C LEU A 23 -30.35 -5.69 -5.17
N PRO A 24 -31.24 -6.62 -5.59
CA PRO A 24 -32.40 -6.99 -4.80
C PRO A 24 -31.98 -7.60 -3.45
N LEU A 25 -32.70 -7.24 -2.39
CA LEU A 25 -32.47 -7.74 -1.03
C LEU A 25 -33.66 -8.58 -0.55
N GLU A 26 -33.37 -9.72 0.07
CA GLU A 26 -34.38 -10.61 0.64
C GLU A 26 -34.06 -10.91 2.11
N LEU A 27 -35.10 -10.90 2.95
CA LEU A 27 -35.05 -11.39 4.32
C LEU A 27 -35.74 -12.75 4.37
N THR A 28 -34.98 -13.79 4.68
CA THR A 28 -35.53 -15.13 4.87
C THR A 28 -35.87 -15.38 6.34
N SER A 29 -36.96 -16.09 6.61
CA SER A 29 -37.41 -16.43 7.96
C SER A 29 -36.81 -17.75 8.48
N VAL A 30 -35.56 -18.05 8.11
CA VAL A 30 -34.90 -19.29 8.54
C VAL A 30 -34.57 -19.23 10.03
N ALA A 31 -34.79 -20.32 10.76
CA ALA A 31 -34.43 -20.41 12.17
C ALA A 31 -32.90 -20.45 12.34
N ASP A 32 -32.40 -19.84 13.41
CA ASP A 32 -30.97 -19.77 13.72
C ASP A 32 -30.34 -21.18 13.72
N GLY A 33 -29.21 -21.35 13.04
CA GLY A 33 -28.47 -22.61 12.93
C GLY A 33 -29.03 -23.68 11.97
N GLN A 34 -30.11 -23.41 11.22
CA GLN A 34 -30.62 -24.37 10.20
C GLN A 34 -29.95 -24.22 8.83
N ASP A 35 -29.57 -23.01 8.45
CA ASP A 35 -28.86 -22.71 7.20
C ASP A 35 -27.97 -21.49 7.41
N THR A 36 -26.68 -21.74 7.64
CA THR A 36 -25.64 -20.71 7.84
C THR A 36 -25.63 -19.67 6.72
N THR A 37 -25.75 -20.11 5.47
CA THR A 37 -25.74 -19.23 4.30
C THR A 37 -26.95 -18.30 4.30
N ALA A 38 -28.16 -18.84 4.50
CA ALA A 38 -29.38 -18.04 4.54
C ALA A 38 -29.40 -17.06 5.73
N SER A 39 -28.89 -17.49 6.89
CA SER A 39 -28.78 -16.62 8.08
C SER A 39 -27.86 -15.44 7.84
N LEU A 40 -26.69 -15.65 7.23
CA LEU A 40 -25.71 -14.61 6.91
C LEU A 40 -26.18 -13.68 5.79
N GLN A 41 -26.82 -14.21 4.75
CA GLN A 41 -27.44 -13.40 3.69
C GLN A 41 -28.50 -12.47 4.28
N SER A 42 -29.37 -13.01 5.14
CA SER A 42 -30.43 -12.23 5.81
C SER A 42 -29.87 -11.23 6.80
N LEU A 43 -28.75 -11.55 7.48
CA LEU A 43 -28.06 -10.64 8.39
C LEU A 43 -27.53 -9.40 7.64
N ASN A 44 -26.84 -9.60 6.52
CA ASN A 44 -26.34 -8.51 5.70
C ASN A 44 -27.47 -7.72 5.03
N ALA A 45 -28.51 -8.40 4.54
CA ALA A 45 -29.70 -7.75 3.98
C ALA A 45 -30.41 -6.88 5.03
N ALA A 46 -30.57 -7.38 6.26
CA ALA A 46 -31.18 -6.63 7.36
C ALA A 46 -30.41 -5.34 7.66
N PHE A 47 -29.08 -5.39 7.68
CA PHE A 47 -28.25 -4.20 7.85
C PHE A 47 -28.50 -3.14 6.77
N LEU A 48 -28.46 -3.51 5.49
CA LEU A 48 -28.73 -2.60 4.37
C LEU A 48 -30.16 -2.02 4.43
N MET A 49 -31.15 -2.82 4.79
CA MET A 49 -32.54 -2.37 4.95
C MET A 49 -32.73 -1.40 6.12
N VAL A 50 -31.99 -1.59 7.23
CA VAL A 50 -31.97 -0.64 8.34
C VAL A 50 -31.33 0.68 7.91
N LEU A 51 -30.21 0.64 7.17
CA LEU A 51 -29.59 1.86 6.64
C LEU A 51 -30.46 2.59 5.61
N ALA A 52 -31.33 1.88 4.89
CA ALA A 52 -32.30 2.48 3.96
C ALA A 52 -33.43 3.26 4.68
N GLY A 53 -33.51 3.15 6.02
CA GLY A 53 -34.37 3.95 6.89
C GLY A 53 -35.83 3.49 6.96
N GLU A 54 -36.60 4.16 7.82
CA GLU A 54 -37.98 3.77 8.20
C GLU A 54 -38.97 3.71 7.02
N THR A 55 -38.67 4.40 5.93
CA THR A 55 -39.48 4.37 4.71
C THR A 55 -39.34 3.06 3.94
N HIS A 56 -38.32 2.26 4.23
CA HIS A 56 -38.12 0.96 3.59
C HIS A 56 -39.17 -0.05 4.11
N PRO A 57 -39.89 -0.79 3.25
CA PRO A 57 -41.01 -1.65 3.66
C PRO A 57 -40.67 -2.71 4.70
N SER A 58 -39.41 -3.15 4.73
CA SER A 58 -38.92 -4.19 5.65
C SER A 58 -38.10 -3.65 6.84
N PHE A 59 -38.06 -2.34 7.07
CA PHE A 59 -37.22 -1.72 8.10
C PHE A 59 -37.41 -2.34 9.50
N SER A 60 -38.65 -2.37 10.01
CA SER A 60 -38.92 -2.91 11.36
C SER A 60 -38.60 -4.40 11.49
N ASN A 61 -38.84 -5.18 10.43
CA ASN A 61 -38.51 -6.60 10.40
C ASN A 61 -36.99 -6.82 10.41
N ALA A 62 -36.26 -6.02 9.64
CA ALA A 62 -34.80 -6.04 9.58
C ALA A 62 -34.18 -5.71 10.95
N GLN A 63 -34.66 -4.65 11.61
CA GLN A 63 -34.20 -4.28 12.95
C GLN A 63 -34.44 -5.40 13.97
N THR A 64 -35.67 -5.96 13.99
CA THR A 64 -36.01 -7.08 14.88
C THR A 64 -35.12 -8.30 14.62
N TYR A 65 -34.77 -8.56 13.36
CA TYR A 65 -33.91 -9.67 12.98
C TYR A 65 -32.47 -9.50 13.50
N LEU A 66 -31.87 -8.31 13.35
CA LEU A 66 -30.54 -7.98 13.88
C LEU A 66 -30.51 -8.09 15.41
N GLU A 67 -31.50 -7.50 16.09
CA GLU A 67 -31.60 -7.55 17.56
C GLU A 67 -31.71 -8.99 18.07
N LYS A 68 -32.54 -9.82 17.43
CA LYS A 68 -32.66 -11.24 17.76
C LYS A 68 -31.32 -11.97 17.61
N LEU A 69 -30.66 -11.81 16.45
CA LEU A 69 -29.39 -12.48 16.18
C LEU A 69 -28.23 -11.96 17.03
N SER A 70 -28.30 -10.75 17.59
CA SER A 70 -27.27 -10.23 18.51
C SER A 70 -27.05 -11.11 19.75
N THR A 71 -28.04 -11.94 20.10
CA THR A 71 -27.98 -12.90 21.21
C THR A 71 -27.61 -14.33 20.76
N SER A 72 -27.44 -14.56 19.45
CA SER A 72 -27.04 -15.85 18.90
C SER A 72 -25.62 -16.23 19.34
N PRO A 73 -25.38 -17.47 19.77
CA PRO A 73 -24.01 -17.96 20.03
C PRO A 73 -23.13 -17.97 18.79
N GLU A 74 -23.71 -18.23 17.61
CA GLU A 74 -22.98 -18.37 16.35
C GLU A 74 -22.78 -17.01 15.68
N TRP A 75 -23.86 -16.21 15.54
CA TRP A 75 -23.86 -14.98 14.75
C TRP A 75 -23.93 -13.69 15.58
N GLY A 76 -23.94 -13.79 16.91
CA GLY A 76 -24.11 -12.63 17.80
C GLY A 76 -23.01 -11.58 17.63
N LYS A 77 -21.77 -11.97 17.34
CA LYS A 77 -20.67 -11.04 17.06
C LYS A 77 -20.93 -10.23 15.79
N ALA A 78 -21.28 -10.90 14.69
CA ALA A 78 -21.56 -10.25 13.41
C ALA A 78 -22.80 -9.35 13.48
N ALA A 79 -23.86 -9.79 14.17
CA ALA A 79 -25.05 -8.97 14.36
C ALA A 79 -24.77 -7.70 15.20
N LYS A 80 -23.99 -7.82 16.28
CA LYS A 80 -23.55 -6.66 17.07
C LYS A 80 -22.69 -5.70 16.27
N PHE A 81 -21.77 -6.22 15.46
CA PHE A 81 -20.98 -5.41 14.54
C PHE A 81 -21.87 -4.60 13.60
N TYR A 82 -22.86 -5.22 12.94
CA TYR A 82 -23.78 -4.48 12.05
C TYR A 82 -24.62 -3.43 12.79
N ILE A 83 -25.12 -3.74 13.99
CA ILE A 83 -25.86 -2.78 14.83
C ILE A 83 -24.97 -1.59 15.20
N GLN A 84 -23.74 -1.85 15.68
CA GLN A 84 -22.79 -0.81 16.03
C GLN A 84 -22.41 0.03 14.81
N SER A 85 -22.14 -0.60 13.66
CA SER A 85 -21.82 0.09 12.41
C SER A 85 -22.95 1.01 11.96
N ALA A 86 -24.22 0.61 12.10
CA ALA A 86 -25.35 1.49 11.79
C ALA A 86 -25.37 2.75 12.67
N GLN A 87 -25.08 2.59 13.97
CA GLN A 87 -24.99 3.72 14.91
C GLN A 87 -23.81 4.64 14.57
N LEU A 88 -22.65 4.08 14.23
CA LEU A 88 -21.47 4.86 13.86
C LEU A 88 -21.68 5.63 12.55
N ILE A 89 -22.36 5.05 11.56
CA ILE A 89 -22.73 5.73 10.32
C ILE A 89 -23.64 6.92 10.59
N ASP A 90 -24.65 6.76 11.45
CA ASP A 90 -25.52 7.85 11.86
C ASP A 90 -24.76 8.99 12.51
N GLN A 91 -23.89 8.66 13.46
CA GLN A 91 -23.08 9.64 14.18
C GLN A 91 -22.12 10.37 13.24
N GLU A 92 -21.47 9.64 12.32
CA GLU A 92 -20.58 10.23 11.31
C GLU A 92 -21.33 11.22 10.42
N LEU A 93 -22.50 10.82 9.89
CA LEU A 93 -23.31 11.68 9.03
C LEU A 93 -23.83 12.92 9.75
N GLU A 94 -24.30 12.79 10.98
CA GLU A 94 -24.77 13.90 11.80
C GLU A 94 -23.62 14.90 12.05
N GLN A 95 -22.50 14.42 12.58
CA GLN A 95 -21.35 15.25 12.93
C GLN A 95 -20.73 15.94 11.71
N VAL A 96 -20.63 15.26 10.58
CA VAL A 96 -20.06 15.85 9.36
C VAL A 96 -21.04 16.84 8.75
N CYS A 97 -22.34 16.52 8.63
CA CYS A 97 -23.34 17.46 8.10
C CYS A 97 -23.47 18.74 8.93
N GLU A 98 -23.24 18.68 10.24
CA GLU A 98 -23.20 19.86 11.11
C GLU A 98 -22.01 20.78 10.79
N LYS A 99 -20.87 20.21 10.41
CA LYS A 99 -19.61 20.93 10.18
C LYS A 99 -19.37 21.30 8.72
N ASP A 100 -20.06 20.65 7.79
CA ASP A 100 -19.79 20.70 6.36
C ASP A 100 -21.06 20.93 5.53
N ALA A 101 -21.41 22.20 5.37
CA ALA A 101 -22.62 22.61 4.65
C ALA A 101 -22.60 22.22 3.16
N ASP A 102 -21.42 22.09 2.54
CA ASP A 102 -21.28 21.64 1.14
C ASP A 102 -21.70 20.17 1.00
N LEU A 103 -21.19 19.29 1.86
CA LEU A 103 -21.57 17.88 1.82
C LEU A 103 -23.06 17.68 2.12
N LYS A 104 -23.59 18.41 3.10
CA LYS A 104 -25.03 18.39 3.40
C LYS A 104 -25.88 18.76 2.17
N SER A 105 -25.50 19.84 1.48
CA SER A 105 -26.20 20.29 0.25
C SER A 105 -26.12 19.25 -0.86
N LYS A 106 -24.98 18.55 -1.00
CA LYS A 106 -24.81 17.45 -1.96
C LYS A 106 -25.69 16.25 -1.63
N LEU A 107 -25.81 15.88 -0.36
CA LEU A 107 -26.73 14.82 0.09
C LEU A 107 -28.19 15.15 -0.27
N GLU A 108 -28.63 16.39 -0.05
CA GLU A 108 -29.96 16.88 -0.42
C GLU A 108 -30.18 16.88 -1.95
N TYR A 109 -29.15 17.23 -2.72
CA TYR A 109 -29.16 17.15 -4.18
C TYR A 109 -29.30 15.72 -4.69
N VAL A 110 -28.54 14.78 -4.11
CA VAL A 110 -28.66 13.35 -4.43
C VAL A 110 -30.08 12.86 -4.17
N ALA A 111 -30.66 13.24 -3.02
CA ALA A 111 -32.01 12.84 -2.64
C ALA A 111 -33.10 13.28 -3.63
N THR A 112 -32.90 14.42 -4.28
CA THR A 112 -33.90 15.01 -5.20
C THR A 112 -33.67 14.67 -6.67
N THR A 113 -32.47 14.22 -7.04
CA THR A 113 -32.08 14.05 -8.45
C THR A 113 -31.96 12.58 -8.87
N LEU A 114 -31.56 11.68 -7.97
CA LEU A 114 -31.11 10.33 -8.32
C LEU A 114 -32.16 9.50 -9.09
N ASP A 115 -33.45 9.59 -8.71
CA ASP A 115 -34.54 8.87 -9.39
C ASP A 115 -34.71 9.34 -10.85
N GLY A 116 -34.50 10.64 -11.12
CA GLY A 116 -34.62 11.22 -12.46
C GLY A 116 -33.49 10.85 -13.41
N VAL A 117 -32.37 10.34 -12.89
CA VAL A 117 -31.19 9.90 -13.66
C VAL A 117 -30.95 8.39 -13.57
N ALA A 118 -31.87 7.63 -12.98
CA ALA A 118 -31.67 6.21 -12.69
C ALA A 118 -31.37 5.34 -13.93
N ASP A 119 -31.91 5.72 -15.09
CA ASP A 119 -31.70 4.99 -16.36
C ASP A 119 -30.39 5.41 -17.08
N ASP A 120 -29.70 6.45 -16.60
CA ASP A 120 -28.38 6.87 -17.06
C ASP A 120 -27.32 6.47 -16.03
N THR A 121 -26.60 5.38 -16.32
CA THR A 121 -25.61 4.80 -15.41
C THR A 121 -24.51 5.80 -15.04
N VAL A 122 -24.05 6.62 -15.98
CA VAL A 122 -22.95 7.57 -15.77
C VAL A 122 -23.45 8.75 -14.93
N ALA A 123 -24.63 9.29 -15.25
CA ALA A 123 -25.23 10.35 -14.45
C ALA A 123 -25.54 9.88 -13.02
N ALA A 124 -26.15 8.71 -12.85
CA ALA A 124 -26.44 8.13 -11.54
C ALA A 124 -25.16 7.89 -10.72
N ALA A 125 -24.12 7.32 -11.34
CA ALA A 125 -22.83 7.12 -10.69
C ALA A 125 -22.21 8.45 -10.23
N ASN A 126 -22.15 9.47 -11.10
CA ASN A 126 -21.65 10.79 -10.73
C ASN A 126 -22.46 11.45 -9.62
N THR A 127 -23.80 11.29 -9.62
CA THR A 127 -24.67 11.78 -8.54
C THR A 127 -24.29 11.13 -7.21
N VAL A 128 -24.20 9.80 -7.13
CA VAL A 128 -23.82 9.10 -5.89
C VAL A 128 -22.38 9.41 -5.46
N TRP A 129 -21.44 9.38 -6.41
CA TRP A 129 -20.02 9.67 -6.18
C TRP A 129 -19.78 11.08 -5.67
N SER A 130 -20.60 12.08 -6.05
CA SER A 130 -20.44 13.46 -5.57
C SER A 130 -20.43 13.59 -4.03
N VAL A 131 -21.01 12.62 -3.33
CA VAL A 131 -21.02 12.50 -1.86
C VAL A 131 -20.04 11.45 -1.37
N LEU A 132 -20.14 10.21 -1.88
CA LEU A 132 -19.45 9.05 -1.30
C LEU A 132 -18.05 8.80 -1.88
N PHE A 133 -17.77 9.32 -3.08
CA PHE A 133 -16.50 9.14 -3.78
C PHE A 133 -16.21 10.31 -4.74
N PRO A 134 -16.03 11.55 -4.22
CA PRO A 134 -15.96 12.74 -5.07
C PRO A 134 -14.85 12.69 -6.11
N GLU A 135 -13.79 11.94 -5.85
CA GLU A 135 -12.62 11.77 -6.73
C GLU A 135 -12.95 11.04 -8.03
N GLY A 136 -14.06 10.28 -8.08
CA GLY A 136 -14.54 9.65 -9.31
C GLY A 136 -15.39 10.58 -10.19
N THR A 137 -15.87 11.70 -9.63
CA THR A 137 -16.84 12.57 -10.30
C THR A 137 -16.20 13.26 -11.50
N GLY A 138 -16.84 13.17 -12.66
CA GLY A 138 -16.39 13.82 -13.89
C GLY A 138 -15.18 13.20 -14.57
N ILE A 139 -14.74 12.01 -14.15
CA ILE A 139 -13.69 11.24 -14.85
C ILE A 139 -14.29 10.40 -15.98
N TRP A 140 -15.33 9.64 -15.67
CA TRP A 140 -15.92 8.70 -16.62
C TRP A 140 -16.48 9.44 -17.85
N GLU A 141 -16.08 9.01 -19.04
CA GLU A 141 -16.38 9.62 -20.35
C GLU A 141 -15.67 10.96 -20.63
N ARG A 142 -14.80 11.41 -19.72
CA ARG A 142 -13.98 12.64 -19.86
C ARG A 142 -12.51 12.37 -19.56
N GLU A 143 -12.05 11.14 -19.77
CA GLU A 143 -10.74 10.66 -19.33
C GLU A 143 -9.60 11.50 -19.93
N ALA A 144 -9.64 11.77 -21.24
CA ALA A 144 -8.59 12.56 -21.91
C ALA A 144 -8.48 13.99 -21.36
N GLU A 145 -9.60 14.63 -21.03
CA GLU A 145 -9.62 15.96 -20.42
C GLU A 145 -9.04 15.92 -19.00
N GLN A 146 -9.45 14.93 -18.20
CA GLN A 146 -8.94 14.78 -16.84
C GLN A 146 -7.45 14.40 -16.81
N VAL A 147 -6.96 13.65 -17.80
CA VAL A 147 -5.53 13.34 -17.96
C VAL A 147 -4.72 14.63 -18.15
N ALA A 148 -5.19 15.52 -19.03
CA ALA A 148 -4.53 16.80 -19.27
C ALA A 148 -4.55 17.69 -18.01
N ALA A 149 -5.70 17.80 -17.35
CA ALA A 149 -5.85 18.58 -16.12
C ALA A 149 -4.97 18.04 -14.98
N LEU A 150 -4.86 16.71 -14.84
CA LEU A 150 -4.00 16.09 -13.84
C LEU A 150 -2.52 16.33 -14.15
N ARG A 151 -2.08 16.27 -15.41
CA ARG A 151 -0.70 16.62 -15.80
C ARG A 151 -0.36 18.07 -15.44
N GLU A 152 -1.27 19.00 -15.72
CA GLU A 152 -1.11 20.41 -15.33
C GLU A 152 -0.93 20.54 -13.81
N LYS A 153 -1.81 19.92 -13.02
CA LYS A 153 -1.72 19.88 -11.56
C LYS A 153 -0.43 19.23 -11.03
N ARG A 154 0.15 18.30 -11.77
CA ARG A 154 1.41 17.62 -11.39
C ARG A 154 2.66 18.37 -11.86
N THR A 155 2.52 19.46 -12.59
CA THR A 155 3.65 20.20 -13.14
C THR A 155 4.55 20.75 -12.04
N VAL A 156 5.86 20.60 -12.25
CA VAL A 156 6.92 21.22 -11.47
C VAL A 156 7.76 22.06 -12.41
N SER A 157 7.89 23.35 -12.12
CA SER A 157 8.87 24.22 -12.76
C SER A 157 10.20 24.04 -12.04
N ILE A 158 11.24 23.59 -12.76
CA ILE A 158 12.54 23.25 -12.20
C ILE A 158 13.38 24.52 -12.08
N ASP A 159 13.83 24.81 -10.85
CA ASP A 159 14.75 25.92 -10.58
C ASP A 159 16.20 25.43 -10.65
N GLN A 160 16.48 24.22 -10.12
CA GLN A 160 17.81 23.64 -10.11
C GLN A 160 17.75 22.11 -10.19
N LEU A 161 18.47 21.54 -11.16
CA LEU A 161 18.71 20.10 -11.23
C LEU A 161 19.66 19.64 -10.11
N ASN A 162 19.59 18.36 -9.73
CA ASN A 162 20.50 17.80 -8.73
C ASN A 162 21.96 17.97 -9.19
N PRO A 163 22.80 18.71 -8.44
CA PRO A 163 24.20 18.94 -8.82
C PRO A 163 25.10 17.70 -8.63
N ASN A 164 24.63 16.68 -7.91
CA ASN A 164 25.38 15.47 -7.60
C ASN A 164 24.52 14.21 -7.83
N PRO A 165 24.08 13.95 -9.07
CA PRO A 165 23.21 12.81 -9.39
C PRO A 165 23.89 11.47 -9.11
N ILE A 166 23.12 10.39 -9.25
CA ILE A 166 23.67 9.03 -9.27
C ILE A 166 24.50 8.86 -10.54
N GLU A 167 25.76 8.45 -10.39
CA GLU A 167 26.72 8.23 -11.50
C GLU A 167 26.95 6.73 -11.77
N ASN A 168 26.88 5.91 -10.73
CA ASN A 168 26.99 4.46 -10.82
C ASN A 168 25.94 3.82 -9.91
N PRO A 169 24.75 3.50 -10.44
CA PRO A 169 23.68 2.89 -9.66
C PRO A 169 24.11 1.60 -8.95
N ALA A 170 24.98 0.78 -9.56
CA ALA A 170 25.44 -0.46 -8.93
C ALA A 170 26.22 -0.25 -7.62
N LYS A 171 26.90 0.89 -7.48
CA LYS A 171 27.70 1.25 -6.30
C LYS A 171 27.05 2.28 -5.38
N GLN A 172 26.09 3.03 -5.88
CA GLN A 172 25.51 4.18 -5.18
C GLN A 172 24.04 3.97 -4.78
N VAL A 173 23.38 2.94 -5.32
CA VAL A 173 21.99 2.60 -4.97
C VAL A 173 21.97 1.26 -4.24
N LEU A 174 21.37 1.26 -3.05
CA LEU A 174 21.02 0.04 -2.34
C LEU A 174 19.67 -0.44 -2.87
N PHE A 175 19.65 -1.55 -3.58
CA PHE A 175 18.39 -2.14 -4.04
C PHE A 175 17.74 -2.87 -2.88
N THR A 176 16.43 -2.76 -2.75
CA THR A 176 15.70 -3.35 -1.63
C THR A 176 14.45 -4.08 -2.10
N SER A 177 14.05 -5.13 -1.39
CA SER A 177 12.81 -5.85 -1.68
C SER A 177 12.31 -6.61 -0.46
N ASN A 178 11.04 -7.00 -0.46
CA ASN A 178 10.45 -7.81 0.60
C ASN A 178 10.42 -9.29 0.21
N ALA A 179 10.79 -10.15 1.14
CA ALA A 179 10.61 -11.60 1.08
C ALA A 179 9.57 -11.97 2.14
N LEU A 180 8.33 -12.18 1.70
CA LEU A 180 7.20 -12.47 2.59
C LEU A 180 6.99 -13.97 2.62
N LEU A 181 7.18 -14.62 3.77
CA LEU A 181 7.09 -16.07 3.89
C LEU A 181 5.86 -16.50 4.68
N THR A 182 5.27 -17.62 4.31
CA THR A 182 4.15 -18.24 5.03
C THR A 182 4.28 -19.75 5.13
N MET A 183 3.35 -20.36 5.88
CA MET A 183 3.27 -21.80 6.06
C MET A 183 3.18 -22.54 4.72
N PRO A 184 3.73 -23.76 4.64
CA PRO A 184 3.64 -24.60 3.44
C PRO A 184 2.18 -24.86 3.04
N LEU A 185 1.95 -25.00 1.74
CA LEU A 185 0.70 -25.57 1.23
C LEU A 185 0.64 -27.07 1.55
N GLY A 186 -0.56 -27.65 1.62
CA GLY A 186 -0.72 -29.08 1.92
C GLY A 186 -0.04 -30.03 0.92
N SER A 187 0.33 -29.54 -0.26
CA SER A 187 1.06 -30.26 -1.31
C SER A 187 2.56 -29.94 -1.35
N ALA A 188 3.11 -29.19 -0.40
CA ALA A 188 4.50 -28.77 -0.42
C ALA A 188 5.47 -29.95 -0.28
N ASP A 189 6.53 -29.96 -1.11
CA ASP A 189 7.63 -30.90 -0.98
C ASP A 189 8.68 -30.32 -0.03
N LEU A 190 8.81 -30.94 1.14
CA LEU A 190 9.77 -30.53 2.17
C LEU A 190 11.01 -31.45 2.22
N SER A 191 11.13 -32.40 1.29
CA SER A 191 12.21 -33.41 1.31
C SER A 191 13.62 -32.83 1.17
N ALA A 192 13.73 -31.61 0.64
CA ALA A 192 14.99 -30.89 0.50
C ALA A 192 15.50 -30.28 1.82
N PHE A 193 14.65 -30.13 2.83
CA PHE A 193 15.00 -29.55 4.13
C PHE A 193 15.42 -30.65 5.12
N ASP A 194 16.34 -30.33 6.03
CA ASP A 194 16.77 -31.27 7.08
C ASP A 194 15.68 -31.52 8.14
N ALA A 195 15.88 -32.56 8.96
CA ALA A 195 14.89 -33.00 9.95
C ALA A 195 14.62 -31.95 11.04
N ASP A 196 15.62 -31.14 11.38
CA ASP A 196 15.48 -30.10 12.40
C ASP A 196 14.60 -28.96 11.86
N PHE A 197 14.86 -28.50 10.62
CA PHE A 197 14.01 -27.52 9.93
C PHE A 197 12.58 -28.01 9.77
N GLN A 198 12.38 -29.27 9.36
CA GLN A 198 11.04 -29.86 9.24
C GLN A 198 10.30 -29.92 10.59
N SER A 199 11.02 -30.23 11.68
CA SER A 199 10.45 -30.26 13.02
C SER A 199 10.03 -28.86 13.49
N GLU A 200 10.92 -27.87 13.36
CA GLU A 200 10.62 -26.48 13.73
C GLU A 200 9.47 -25.90 12.89
N LEU A 201 9.38 -26.27 11.62
CA LEU A 201 8.29 -25.87 10.73
C LEU A 201 6.95 -26.51 11.13
N ALA A 202 6.96 -27.78 11.55
CA ALA A 202 5.76 -28.42 12.08
C ALA A 202 5.28 -27.74 13.36
N ASP A 203 6.22 -27.37 14.25
CA ASP A 203 5.91 -26.63 15.48
C ASP A 203 5.38 -25.21 15.21
N ALA A 204 5.68 -24.62 14.05
CA ALA A 204 5.13 -23.33 13.62
C ALA A 204 3.69 -23.41 13.10
N ALA A 205 3.21 -24.60 12.71
CA ALA A 205 1.86 -24.77 12.19
C ALA A 205 0.76 -24.61 13.25
N ASP A 206 1.12 -24.75 14.52
CA ASP A 206 0.22 -24.55 15.66
C ASP A 206 0.09 -23.07 16.07
N ASP A 207 0.95 -22.18 15.56
CA ASP A 207 0.88 -20.76 15.86
C ASP A 207 -0.30 -20.11 15.10
N PRO A 208 -0.94 -19.07 15.67
CA PRO A 208 -1.87 -18.25 14.92
C PRO A 208 -1.13 -17.40 13.88
N GLN A 209 -1.75 -17.22 12.71
CA GLN A 209 -1.29 -16.24 11.73
C GLN A 209 -1.47 -14.81 12.28
N LEU A 210 -0.38 -14.03 12.27
CA LEU A 210 -0.34 -12.66 12.80
C LEU A 210 -0.54 -11.59 11.72
N TYR A 211 -0.09 -11.86 10.49
CA TYR A 211 -0.08 -10.88 9.40
C TYR A 211 -0.65 -11.44 8.10
N TRP A 212 -1.32 -10.57 7.33
CA TRP A 212 -1.90 -10.90 6.03
C TRP A 212 -1.20 -10.12 4.94
N TYR A 213 -0.53 -10.86 4.06
CA TYR A 213 0.17 -10.32 2.90
C TYR A 213 -0.62 -10.61 1.61
N ASP A 214 -0.46 -9.78 0.59
CA ASP A 214 -1.19 -9.91 -0.68
C ASP A 214 -0.75 -11.16 -1.48
N HIS A 215 0.52 -11.57 -1.36
CA HIS A 215 1.08 -12.77 -2.02
C HIS A 215 2.28 -13.34 -1.22
N PRO A 216 2.06 -13.88 -0.01
CA PRO A 216 3.15 -14.52 0.73
C PRO A 216 3.60 -15.81 0.03
N ILE A 217 4.88 -16.11 0.15
CA ILE A 217 5.53 -17.27 -0.48
C ILE A 217 5.48 -18.44 0.49
N PRO A 218 4.76 -19.53 0.15
CA PRO A 218 4.73 -20.72 1.00
C PRO A 218 6.11 -21.37 1.07
N ILE A 219 6.54 -21.75 2.26
CA ILE A 219 7.76 -22.56 2.42
C ILE A 219 7.60 -23.89 1.68
N GLY A 220 8.62 -24.32 0.96
CA GLY A 220 8.60 -25.54 0.14
C GLY A 220 7.89 -25.41 -1.20
N VAL A 221 7.56 -24.18 -1.63
CA VAL A 221 7.09 -23.93 -2.99
C VAL A 221 8.17 -24.29 -4.01
N ALA A 222 7.77 -24.89 -5.13
CA ALA A 222 8.67 -25.23 -6.23
C ALA A 222 9.41 -24.00 -6.77
N ALA A 223 10.64 -24.17 -7.25
CA ALA A 223 11.52 -23.07 -7.63
C ALA A 223 10.93 -22.18 -8.74
N GLU A 224 10.21 -22.77 -9.70
CA GLU A 224 9.51 -22.07 -10.78
C GLU A 224 8.37 -21.16 -10.29
N ASN A 225 7.81 -21.46 -9.12
CA ASN A 225 6.73 -20.71 -8.48
C ASN A 225 7.24 -19.82 -7.33
N ASN A 226 8.56 -19.79 -7.10
CA ASN A 226 9.19 -19.02 -6.03
C ASN A 226 9.52 -17.61 -6.53
N GLU A 227 8.70 -16.64 -6.11
CA GLU A 227 8.84 -15.23 -6.51
C GLU A 227 10.22 -14.65 -6.14
N ILE A 228 10.82 -15.06 -4.99
CA ILE A 228 12.14 -14.58 -4.58
C ILE A 228 13.21 -15.00 -5.60
N LEU A 229 13.22 -16.28 -5.98
CA LEU A 229 14.16 -16.77 -6.98
C LEU A 229 13.95 -16.07 -8.33
N TYR A 230 12.68 -15.88 -8.71
CA TYR A 230 12.33 -15.23 -9.96
C TYR A 230 12.86 -13.79 -10.02
N GLY A 231 12.53 -12.97 -9.03
CA GLY A 231 12.92 -11.56 -8.99
C GLY A 231 14.43 -11.38 -8.92
N LEU A 232 15.11 -12.15 -8.07
CA LEU A 232 16.57 -12.09 -7.93
C LEU A 232 17.29 -12.55 -9.20
N LYS A 233 16.81 -13.60 -9.87
CA LYS A 233 17.36 -14.05 -11.16
C LYS A 233 17.24 -12.95 -12.22
N HIS A 234 16.09 -12.29 -12.30
CA HIS A 234 15.88 -11.22 -13.28
C HIS A 234 16.66 -9.95 -12.95
N LEU A 235 16.81 -9.60 -11.66
CA LEU A 235 17.72 -8.53 -11.25
C LEU A 235 19.16 -8.86 -11.61
N ASN A 236 19.62 -10.10 -11.37
CA ASN A 236 20.95 -10.56 -11.73
C ASN A 236 21.20 -10.43 -13.25
N HIS A 237 20.24 -10.82 -14.08
CA HIS A 237 20.32 -10.62 -15.54
C HIS A 237 20.32 -9.15 -15.94
N ALA A 238 19.52 -8.32 -15.27
CA ALA A 238 19.51 -6.88 -15.53
C ALA A 238 20.89 -6.28 -15.25
N VAL A 239 21.55 -6.66 -14.16
CA VAL A 239 22.90 -6.19 -13.81
C VAL A 239 23.96 -6.75 -14.77
N ALA A 240 23.84 -8.01 -15.21
CA ALA A 240 24.71 -8.58 -16.23
C ALA A 240 24.66 -7.73 -17.52
N TYR A 241 23.46 -7.37 -17.96
CA TYR A 241 23.26 -6.51 -19.14
C TYR A 241 23.92 -5.13 -18.95
N GLU A 242 23.78 -4.49 -17.79
CA GLU A 242 24.43 -3.19 -17.49
C GLU A 242 25.96 -3.30 -17.53
N ASN A 243 26.50 -4.39 -16.99
CA ASN A 243 27.93 -4.66 -17.01
C ASN A 243 28.44 -4.88 -18.43
N GLU A 244 27.69 -5.58 -19.28
CA GLU A 244 28.01 -5.75 -20.71
C GLU A 244 28.03 -4.41 -21.47
N GLN A 245 27.05 -3.54 -21.24
CA GLN A 245 26.99 -2.23 -21.90
C GLN A 245 28.10 -1.28 -21.45
N SER A 246 28.45 -1.32 -20.16
CA SER A 246 29.44 -0.39 -19.57
C SER A 246 30.88 -0.93 -19.54
N GLY A 247 31.08 -2.23 -19.76
CA GLY A 247 32.35 -2.91 -19.53
C GLY A 247 32.72 -3.06 -18.04
N SER A 248 31.76 -2.90 -17.14
CA SER A 248 31.94 -3.02 -15.69
C SER A 248 31.86 -4.49 -15.24
N THR A 249 32.28 -4.73 -14.00
CA THR A 249 32.11 -6.01 -13.28
C THR A 249 31.47 -5.79 -11.92
N ASP A 250 30.80 -4.64 -11.76
CA ASP A 250 30.22 -4.22 -10.51
C ASP A 250 29.06 -5.15 -10.12
N LYS A 251 28.98 -5.46 -8.82
CA LYS A 251 27.85 -6.17 -8.22
C LYS A 251 26.92 -5.18 -7.55
N VAL A 252 25.63 -5.51 -7.55
CA VAL A 252 24.60 -4.75 -6.86
C VAL A 252 24.37 -5.33 -5.47
N ASN A 253 24.28 -4.46 -4.46
CA ASN A 253 23.80 -4.84 -3.13
C ASN A 253 22.26 -4.84 -3.14
N CYS A 254 21.67 -6.00 -2.82
CA CYS A 254 20.23 -6.19 -2.69
C CYS A 254 19.88 -6.60 -1.25
N VAL A 255 19.11 -5.78 -0.55
CA VAL A 255 18.63 -6.03 0.81
C VAL A 255 17.21 -6.60 0.76
N LEU A 256 17.02 -7.76 1.38
CA LEU A 256 15.72 -8.39 1.56
C LEU A 256 15.25 -8.18 3.00
N SER A 257 14.05 -7.61 3.18
CA SER A 257 13.32 -7.72 4.46
C SER A 257 12.61 -9.07 4.47
N VAL A 258 12.99 -9.95 5.38
CA VAL A 258 12.38 -11.27 5.53
C VAL A 258 11.28 -11.16 6.58
N SER A 259 10.04 -11.01 6.13
CA SER A 259 8.87 -10.92 6.99
C SER A 259 8.07 -12.21 6.93
N VAL A 260 7.47 -12.60 8.05
CA VAL A 260 6.76 -13.88 8.15
C VAL A 260 5.35 -13.72 8.64
N THR A 261 4.45 -14.62 8.25
CA THR A 261 3.04 -14.59 8.71
C THR A 261 2.84 -15.14 10.12
N HIS A 262 3.78 -15.92 10.65
CA HIS A 262 3.72 -16.60 11.96
C HIS A 262 5.01 -16.35 12.73
N GLU A 263 4.93 -16.16 14.05
CA GLU A 263 6.08 -15.79 14.90
C GLU A 263 7.22 -16.82 14.83
N ARG A 264 6.94 -18.12 14.94
CA ARG A 264 8.00 -19.14 14.90
C ARG A 264 8.73 -19.23 13.56
N LEU A 265 8.14 -18.78 12.45
CA LEU A 265 8.82 -18.74 11.15
C LEU A 265 9.99 -17.74 11.10
N GLN A 266 10.07 -16.80 12.03
CA GLN A 266 11.15 -15.78 12.08
C GLN A 266 12.54 -16.41 12.09
N THR A 267 12.67 -17.51 12.83
CA THR A 267 13.94 -18.24 12.98
C THR A 267 14.30 -19.05 11.74
N LEU A 268 13.29 -19.46 10.96
CA LEU A 268 13.43 -20.30 9.77
C LEU A 268 13.69 -19.51 8.49
N GLY A 269 13.17 -18.29 8.38
CA GLY A 269 13.16 -17.52 7.13
C GLY A 269 14.55 -17.34 6.48
N LYS A 270 15.59 -17.06 7.28
CA LYS A 270 16.96 -16.95 6.76
C LYS A 270 17.54 -18.29 6.34
N SER A 271 17.28 -19.36 7.09
CA SER A 271 17.75 -20.72 6.75
C SER A 271 17.11 -21.17 5.43
N TYR A 272 15.81 -20.97 5.30
CA TYR A 272 15.05 -21.23 4.07
C TYR A 272 15.68 -20.54 2.86
N LEU A 273 15.93 -19.22 2.94
CA LEU A 273 16.54 -18.46 1.85
C LEU A 273 17.92 -18.98 1.45
N LYS A 274 18.77 -19.32 2.42
CA LYS A 274 20.11 -19.87 2.14
C LYS A 274 20.02 -21.19 1.37
N GLN A 275 19.13 -22.08 1.78
CA GLN A 275 18.95 -23.38 1.13
C GLN A 275 18.40 -23.22 -0.30
N VAL A 276 17.37 -22.39 -0.46
CA VAL A 276 16.73 -22.13 -1.75
C VAL A 276 17.70 -21.46 -2.74
N LEU A 277 18.49 -20.49 -2.27
CA LEU A 277 19.49 -19.83 -3.12
C LEU A 277 20.65 -20.78 -3.48
N ALA A 278 21.12 -21.59 -2.54
CA ALA A 278 22.19 -22.56 -2.79
C ALA A 278 21.79 -23.66 -3.79
N ALA A 279 20.50 -24.00 -3.86
CA ALA A 279 19.94 -24.94 -4.82
C ALA A 279 19.64 -24.33 -6.21
N SER A 280 19.78 -23.01 -6.35
CA SER A 280 19.47 -22.25 -7.58
C SER A 280 20.71 -21.94 -8.43
N GLU A 281 20.49 -21.38 -9.62
CA GLU A 281 21.59 -20.87 -10.46
C GLU A 281 22.39 -19.78 -9.74
N PRO A 282 23.74 -19.74 -9.90
CA PRO A 282 24.56 -18.70 -9.27
C PRO A 282 24.13 -17.27 -9.65
N LEU A 283 23.93 -16.42 -8.63
CA LEU A 283 23.56 -15.01 -8.79
C LEU A 283 24.82 -14.13 -8.71
N ASP A 284 25.73 -14.31 -9.67
CA ASP A 284 27.09 -13.77 -9.62
C ASP A 284 27.18 -12.23 -9.64
N HIS A 285 26.15 -11.53 -10.07
CA HIS A 285 26.13 -10.07 -10.15
C HIS A 285 25.49 -9.39 -8.92
N LEU A 286 25.06 -10.17 -7.93
CA LEU A 286 24.38 -9.67 -6.73
C LEU A 286 25.16 -9.97 -5.45
N ASN A 287 25.07 -9.08 -4.48
CA ASN A 287 25.30 -9.38 -3.06
C ASN A 287 23.94 -9.30 -2.36
N ILE A 288 23.45 -10.42 -1.85
CA ILE A 288 22.10 -10.53 -1.29
C ILE A 288 22.20 -10.57 0.24
N PHE A 289 21.54 -9.62 0.90
CA PHE A 289 21.53 -9.49 2.35
C PHE A 289 20.11 -9.66 2.88
N ALA A 290 19.83 -10.75 3.57
CA ALA A 290 18.53 -11.05 4.15
C ALA A 290 18.48 -10.67 5.63
N PHE A 291 17.66 -9.67 5.96
CA PHE A 291 17.42 -9.22 7.32
C PHE A 291 16.12 -9.82 7.86
N THR A 292 16.25 -10.56 8.95
CA THR A 292 15.12 -11.03 9.77
C THR A 292 14.88 -10.09 10.93
N GLU A 293 13.76 -10.23 11.63
CA GLU A 293 13.47 -9.47 12.85
C GLU A 293 14.53 -9.70 13.94
N THR A 294 15.13 -10.89 13.98
CA THR A 294 16.27 -11.16 14.87
C THR A 294 17.50 -10.31 14.54
N ASP A 295 17.73 -9.98 13.26
CA ASP A 295 18.87 -9.16 12.85
C ASP A 295 18.63 -7.67 13.10
N THR A 296 17.40 -7.19 12.85
CA THR A 296 17.03 -5.81 13.18
C THR A 296 17.09 -5.56 14.68
N ASN A 297 16.62 -6.51 15.50
CA ASN A 297 16.79 -6.45 16.95
C ASN A 297 18.26 -6.42 17.38
N LYS A 298 19.14 -7.19 16.72
CA LYS A 298 20.60 -7.10 16.98
C LYS A 298 21.17 -5.73 16.61
N LEU A 299 20.70 -5.11 15.52
CA LEU A 299 21.10 -3.74 15.17
C LEU A 299 20.61 -2.74 16.22
N ILE A 300 19.37 -2.88 16.72
CA ILE A 300 18.87 -2.04 17.81
C ILE A 300 19.75 -2.21 19.05
N GLU A 301 19.94 -3.44 19.52
CA GLU A 301 20.60 -3.73 20.79
C GLU A 301 22.11 -3.49 20.79
N LYS A 302 22.79 -3.77 19.67
CA LYS A 302 24.26 -3.75 19.60
C LYS A 302 24.82 -2.56 18.84
N VAL A 303 23.97 -1.77 18.18
CA VAL A 303 24.39 -0.60 17.39
C VAL A 303 23.64 0.64 17.86
N LEU A 304 22.33 0.70 17.69
CA LEU A 304 21.57 1.93 17.92
C LEU A 304 21.51 2.34 19.40
N LEU A 305 21.23 1.40 20.31
CA LEU A 305 21.20 1.67 21.75
C LEU A 305 22.58 2.11 22.28
N PRO A 306 23.70 1.42 21.98
CA PRO A 306 25.03 1.89 22.37
C PRO A 306 25.39 3.28 21.84
N ILE A 307 24.93 3.66 20.64
CA ILE A 307 25.12 5.02 20.12
C ILE A 307 24.37 6.03 20.99
N LEU A 308 23.10 5.75 21.29
CA LEU A 308 22.27 6.64 22.11
C LEU A 308 22.82 6.78 23.52
N GLU A 309 23.28 5.70 24.17
CA GLU A 309 23.94 5.79 25.48
C GLU A 309 25.12 6.78 25.52
N LYS A 310 25.76 7.05 24.37
CA LYS A 310 26.83 8.05 24.23
C LYS A 310 26.33 9.46 23.89
N SER A 311 25.19 9.59 23.21
CA SER A 311 24.70 10.88 22.68
C SER A 311 23.46 11.44 23.39
N SER A 312 22.57 10.61 23.93
CA SER A 312 21.37 11.01 24.68
C SER A 312 20.81 9.90 25.59
N SER A 313 20.42 10.25 26.81
CA SER A 313 19.74 9.30 27.72
C SER A 313 18.22 9.35 27.49
N SER A 314 17.66 8.28 26.91
CA SER A 314 16.21 8.02 26.91
C SER A 314 15.96 6.64 27.51
N GLU A 315 15.19 6.57 28.61
CA GLU A 315 14.87 5.31 29.30
C GLU A 315 14.05 4.36 28.41
N ASP A 316 13.25 4.92 27.48
CA ASP A 316 12.35 4.16 26.59
C ASP A 316 12.93 3.93 25.18
N ALA A 317 14.22 4.21 24.96
CA ALA A 317 14.84 4.18 23.64
C ALA A 317 14.65 2.84 22.90
N LYS A 318 14.66 1.71 23.63
CA LYS A 318 14.48 0.38 23.03
C LYS A 318 13.10 0.21 22.40
N GLU A 319 12.06 0.63 23.11
CA GLU A 319 10.68 0.53 22.62
C GLU A 319 10.46 1.50 21.45
N MET A 320 10.97 2.73 21.57
CA MET A 320 10.90 3.72 20.49
C MET A 320 11.60 3.26 19.20
N LEU A 321 12.75 2.58 19.32
CA LEU A 321 13.50 2.06 18.17
C LEU A 321 12.89 0.80 17.55
N ALA A 322 11.88 0.18 18.17
CA ALA A 322 11.19 -0.99 17.60
C ALA A 322 10.52 -0.69 16.24
N VAL A 323 10.36 0.58 15.87
CA VAL A 323 9.96 0.99 14.51
C VAL A 323 10.89 0.46 13.42
N PHE A 324 12.19 0.27 13.74
CA PHE A 324 13.18 -0.26 12.83
C PHE A 324 13.16 -1.79 12.82
N GLY A 325 12.20 -2.38 12.11
CA GLY A 325 12.00 -3.83 12.02
C GLY A 325 11.38 -4.29 10.71
N VAL A 326 11.33 -5.60 10.50
CA VAL A 326 10.83 -6.23 9.27
C VAL A 326 9.55 -7.03 9.48
N ASP A 327 9.25 -7.50 10.69
CA ASP A 327 7.97 -8.17 10.91
C ASP A 327 6.84 -7.18 11.17
N GLY A 328 5.64 -7.50 10.74
CA GLY A 328 4.52 -6.58 10.81
C GLY A 328 3.72 -6.52 9.52
N ARG A 329 2.74 -5.61 9.53
CA ARG A 329 2.05 -5.13 8.33
C ARG A 329 3.04 -4.38 7.40
N TYR A 330 2.64 -4.18 6.15
CA TYR A 330 3.50 -3.63 5.09
C TYR A 330 4.24 -2.34 5.45
N GLY A 331 3.60 -1.42 6.20
CA GLY A 331 4.20 -0.15 6.58
C GLY A 331 5.52 -0.28 7.35
N ARG A 332 5.64 -1.26 8.26
CA ARG A 332 6.85 -1.43 9.08
C ARG A 332 8.04 -1.88 8.23
N HIS A 333 7.89 -2.96 7.47
CA HIS A 333 8.98 -3.43 6.61
C HIS A 333 9.30 -2.47 5.48
N TYR A 334 8.31 -1.76 4.93
CA TYR A 334 8.57 -0.77 3.88
C TYR A 334 9.41 0.38 4.41
N SER A 335 9.10 0.86 5.62
CA SER A 335 9.92 1.86 6.30
C SER A 335 11.34 1.35 6.54
N PHE A 336 11.53 0.09 6.97
CA PHE A 336 12.86 -0.52 7.07
C PHE A 336 13.60 -0.52 5.72
N LEU A 337 12.95 -0.96 4.64
CA LEU A 337 13.55 -1.02 3.29
C LEU A 337 13.97 0.37 2.77
N LYS A 338 13.37 1.44 3.30
CA LYS A 338 13.84 2.81 3.05
C LYS A 338 14.94 3.23 4.03
N ALA A 339 14.74 3.03 5.32
CA ALA A 339 15.61 3.49 6.40
C ALA A 339 16.99 2.82 6.45
N ILE A 340 17.09 1.54 6.06
CA ILE A 340 18.35 0.78 6.12
C ILE A 340 19.50 1.47 5.37
N VAL A 341 19.19 2.22 4.31
CA VAL A 341 20.19 2.95 3.52
C VAL A 341 20.91 4.03 4.33
N ALA A 342 20.23 4.68 5.29
CA ALA A 342 20.84 5.71 6.12
C ALA A 342 21.89 5.12 7.07
N LEU A 343 21.58 3.95 7.65
CA LEU A 343 22.51 3.16 8.46
C LEU A 343 23.66 2.63 7.62
N TRP A 344 23.36 2.11 6.43
CA TRP A 344 24.37 1.60 5.49
C TRP A 344 25.35 2.70 5.09
N ASN A 345 24.85 3.89 4.75
CA ASN A 345 25.67 5.05 4.41
C ASN A 345 26.57 5.49 5.58
N ALA A 346 26.03 5.57 6.81
CA ALA A 346 26.79 6.02 7.98
C ALA A 346 27.90 5.03 8.40
N LEU A 347 27.61 3.72 8.38
CA LEU A 347 28.42 2.72 9.08
C LEU A 347 29.00 1.62 8.18
N VAL A 348 28.52 1.45 6.94
CA VAL A 348 28.95 0.36 6.06
C VAL A 348 29.70 0.89 4.85
N ASP A 349 29.04 1.69 4.01
CA ASP A 349 29.61 2.26 2.79
C ASP A 349 29.07 3.69 2.53
N PRO A 350 29.89 4.74 2.75
CA PRO A 350 29.48 6.13 2.54
C PRO A 350 29.28 6.50 1.08
N LYS A 351 29.61 5.61 0.12
CA LYS A 351 29.34 5.83 -1.31
C LYS A 351 27.88 5.62 -1.70
N ILE A 352 27.12 4.90 -0.88
CA ILE A 352 25.68 4.71 -1.10
C ILE A 352 24.97 6.04 -0.92
N LYS A 353 24.25 6.48 -1.96
CA LYS A 353 23.52 7.75 -2.01
C LYS A 353 22.00 7.58 -1.94
N ALA A 354 21.48 6.38 -2.25
CA ALA A 354 20.03 6.17 -2.36
C ALA A 354 19.60 4.73 -2.09
N THR A 355 18.31 4.56 -1.82
CA THR A 355 17.61 3.26 -1.82
C THR A 355 16.67 3.19 -3.00
N PHE A 356 16.51 1.99 -3.58
CA PHE A 356 15.52 1.74 -4.63
C PHE A 356 14.83 0.39 -4.40
N LYS A 357 13.53 0.43 -4.10
CA LYS A 357 12.72 -0.77 -3.87
C LYS A 357 12.24 -1.35 -5.19
N ILE A 358 12.35 -2.67 -5.34
CA ILE A 358 11.71 -3.46 -6.39
C ILE A 358 10.75 -4.47 -5.75
N ASP A 359 9.73 -4.89 -6.48
CA ASP A 359 8.98 -6.10 -6.12
C ASP A 359 9.58 -7.30 -6.88
N LEU A 360 9.53 -8.49 -6.30
CA LEU A 360 10.18 -9.67 -6.87
C LEU A 360 9.39 -10.29 -8.04
N ASP A 361 8.14 -9.86 -8.22
CA ASP A 361 7.33 -10.09 -9.42
C ASP A 361 7.52 -9.03 -10.52
N GLN A 362 8.44 -8.07 -10.34
CA GLN A 362 8.78 -7.03 -11.31
C GLN A 362 10.17 -7.27 -11.93
N VAL A 363 10.27 -7.03 -13.24
CA VAL A 363 11.49 -7.25 -14.02
C VAL A 363 11.89 -5.98 -14.76
N PHE A 364 13.19 -5.64 -14.79
CA PHE A 364 13.70 -4.60 -15.70
C PHE A 364 13.81 -5.16 -17.13
N PRO A 365 12.99 -4.72 -18.11
CA PRO A 365 13.04 -5.23 -19.47
C PRO A 365 14.15 -4.51 -20.27
N GLN A 366 15.41 -4.67 -19.86
CA GLN A 366 16.56 -3.86 -20.30
C GLN A 366 16.64 -3.62 -21.80
N ALA A 367 16.55 -4.68 -22.60
CA ALA A 367 16.63 -4.58 -24.06
C ALA A 367 15.49 -3.72 -24.65
N LYS A 368 14.26 -3.83 -24.11
CA LYS A 368 13.13 -3.02 -24.58
C LYS A 368 13.16 -1.60 -24.06
N LEU A 369 13.69 -1.36 -22.85
CA LEU A 369 13.96 0.00 -22.37
C LEU A 369 14.95 0.69 -23.30
N LEU A 370 16.10 0.07 -23.55
CA LEU A 370 17.12 0.66 -24.43
C LEU A 370 16.57 0.95 -25.83
N GLU A 371 15.78 0.04 -26.39
CA GLU A 371 15.15 0.21 -27.70
C GLU A 371 14.12 1.35 -27.75
N GLN A 372 13.27 1.50 -26.72
CA GLN A 372 12.09 2.38 -26.78
C GLN A 372 12.27 3.71 -26.05
N THR A 373 13.20 3.79 -25.10
CA THR A 373 13.48 4.99 -24.30
C THR A 373 14.91 5.50 -24.52
N GLY A 374 15.76 4.74 -25.22
CA GLY A 374 17.15 5.11 -25.48
C GLY A 374 18.10 4.87 -24.31
N ASP A 375 17.64 4.26 -23.21
CA ASP A 375 18.46 4.03 -22.02
C ASP A 375 18.02 2.76 -21.27
N THR A 376 18.92 2.23 -20.45
CA THR A 376 18.64 1.09 -19.57
C THR A 376 17.96 1.55 -18.28
N ALA A 377 17.47 0.60 -17.47
CA ALA A 377 16.90 0.94 -16.17
C ALA A 377 17.91 1.67 -15.28
N PHE A 378 19.19 1.29 -15.29
CA PHE A 378 20.20 1.96 -14.47
C PHE A 378 20.52 3.33 -15.04
N GLY A 379 20.51 3.50 -16.35
CA GLY A 379 20.65 4.83 -16.96
C GLY A 379 19.58 5.80 -16.50
N HIS A 380 18.30 5.37 -16.46
CA HIS A 380 17.20 6.19 -15.94
C HIS A 380 17.35 6.59 -14.46
N LEU A 381 18.01 5.76 -13.63
CA LEU A 381 18.32 6.10 -12.23
C LEU A 381 19.35 7.24 -12.09
N LYS A 382 20.06 7.59 -13.17
CA LYS A 382 21.09 8.65 -13.21
C LYS A 382 20.49 10.03 -13.50
N THR A 383 19.17 10.13 -13.67
CA THR A 383 18.51 11.38 -14.00
C THR A 383 18.82 12.47 -12.96
N PRO A 384 19.21 13.69 -13.39
CA PRO A 384 19.45 14.79 -12.48
C PRO A 384 18.15 15.40 -11.93
N LEU A 385 16.98 14.95 -12.40
CA LEU A 385 15.70 15.27 -11.77
C LEU A 385 15.57 14.68 -10.37
N TRP A 386 16.21 13.55 -10.10
CA TRP A 386 16.19 12.95 -8.77
C TRP A 386 17.09 13.75 -7.83
N GLY A 387 16.47 14.51 -6.92
CA GLY A 387 17.11 15.50 -6.06
C GLY A 387 17.03 16.95 -6.58
N ALA A 388 16.29 17.19 -7.67
CA ALA A 388 16.07 18.55 -8.18
C ALA A 388 15.14 19.37 -7.25
N THR A 389 15.23 20.68 -7.35
CA THR A 389 14.35 21.62 -6.64
C THR A 389 13.61 22.54 -7.62
N GLY A 390 12.44 23.01 -7.21
CA GLY A 390 11.61 23.87 -8.05
C GLY A 390 10.35 24.32 -7.35
N LYS A 391 9.32 24.57 -8.16
CA LYS A 391 7.98 24.98 -7.69
C LYS A 391 6.90 24.11 -8.30
N ASP A 392 5.95 23.68 -7.49
CA ASP A 392 4.76 22.96 -7.96
C ASP A 392 3.76 23.87 -8.69
N SER A 393 2.65 23.30 -9.16
CA SER A 393 1.61 24.03 -9.89
C SER A 393 0.92 25.12 -9.05
N ALA A 394 1.01 25.06 -7.72
CA ALA A 394 0.51 26.07 -6.80
C ALA A 394 1.59 27.12 -6.44
N GLY A 395 2.78 27.01 -7.04
CA GLY A 395 3.92 27.90 -6.79
C GLY A 395 4.65 27.61 -5.46
N GLN A 396 4.36 26.49 -4.78
CA GLN A 396 5.04 26.12 -3.54
C GLN A 396 6.40 25.48 -3.84
N PRO A 397 7.44 25.76 -3.01
CA PRO A 397 8.72 25.08 -3.13
C PRO A 397 8.59 23.57 -3.02
N ILE A 398 9.25 22.84 -3.93
CA ILE A 398 9.27 21.38 -3.95
C ILE A 398 10.69 20.85 -4.17
N GLU A 399 11.03 19.77 -3.47
CA GLU A 399 12.21 18.94 -3.70
C GLU A 399 11.79 17.58 -4.25
N LEU A 400 12.33 17.19 -5.40
CA LEU A 400 12.14 15.89 -6.03
C LEU A 400 13.11 14.85 -5.47
N GLY A 401 13.21 14.76 -4.13
CA GLY A 401 14.19 13.90 -3.44
C GLY A 401 13.87 12.41 -3.45
N MET A 402 12.66 12.04 -3.89
CA MET A 402 12.27 10.67 -4.19
C MET A 402 12.20 10.44 -5.70
N ILE A 403 12.14 9.18 -6.14
CA ILE A 403 11.97 8.80 -7.55
C ILE A 403 10.94 7.68 -7.66
N ALA A 404 10.10 7.70 -8.68
CA ALA A 404 9.17 6.63 -8.97
C ALA A 404 9.17 6.31 -10.47
N GLY A 405 9.25 5.02 -10.78
CA GLY A 405 9.06 4.51 -12.12
C GLY A 405 7.61 4.10 -12.39
N ALA A 406 7.43 3.35 -13.47
CA ALA A 406 6.14 2.91 -13.96
C ALA A 406 6.12 1.40 -14.24
N LEU A 407 4.93 0.85 -14.44
CA LEU A 407 4.73 -0.56 -14.74
C LEU A 407 4.09 -0.76 -16.11
N VAL A 408 4.43 -1.89 -16.73
CA VAL A 408 3.72 -2.45 -17.88
C VAL A 408 3.47 -3.93 -17.63
N ASN A 409 2.26 -4.43 -17.90
CA ASN A 409 1.98 -5.86 -17.71
C ASN A 409 2.78 -6.72 -18.69
N GLN A 410 3.19 -7.92 -18.26
CA GLN A 410 3.87 -8.90 -19.12
C GLN A 410 3.13 -9.14 -20.44
N LYS A 411 1.81 -9.30 -20.36
CA LYS A 411 0.96 -9.53 -21.53
C LYS A 411 0.84 -8.33 -22.45
N ASP A 412 1.12 -7.12 -21.97
CA ASP A 412 0.91 -5.87 -22.72
C ASP A 412 2.22 -5.27 -23.25
N ILE A 413 3.38 -5.70 -22.76
CA ILE A 413 4.69 -5.15 -23.16
C ILE A 413 4.97 -5.24 -24.67
N HIS A 414 4.34 -6.19 -25.38
CA HIS A 414 4.44 -6.32 -26.84
C HIS A 414 3.85 -5.10 -27.58
N LYS A 415 2.98 -4.31 -26.94
CA LYS A 415 2.43 -3.05 -27.46
C LYS A 415 3.36 -1.85 -27.22
N GLY A 416 4.34 -2.01 -26.33
CA GLY A 416 5.32 -0.99 -25.94
C GLY A 416 5.41 -0.82 -24.42
N VAL A 417 6.56 -0.33 -23.94
CA VAL A 417 6.82 -0.10 -22.50
C VAL A 417 5.92 0.98 -21.91
N PHE A 418 5.44 1.92 -22.72
CA PHE A 418 4.48 2.97 -22.35
C PHE A 418 3.02 2.52 -22.50
N THR A 419 2.75 1.23 -22.34
CA THR A 419 1.36 0.73 -22.27
C THR A 419 0.95 0.71 -20.80
N PRO A 420 -0.13 1.41 -20.41
CA PRO A 420 -0.55 1.47 -19.01
C PRO A 420 -0.92 0.08 -18.50
N ASP A 421 -0.45 -0.27 -17.30
CA ASP A 421 -0.77 -1.52 -16.62
C ASP A 421 -2.21 -1.56 -16.10
N VAL A 422 -2.77 -0.39 -15.80
CA VAL A 422 -4.17 -0.19 -15.43
C VAL A 422 -4.86 0.68 -16.48
N THR A 423 -5.85 0.10 -17.15
CA THR A 423 -6.66 0.78 -18.15
C THR A 423 -7.98 1.26 -17.56
N VAL A 424 -8.59 2.25 -18.22
CA VAL A 424 -9.95 2.72 -17.88
C VAL A 424 -10.90 1.52 -17.86
N PRO A 425 -11.67 1.32 -16.76
CA PRO A 425 -12.56 0.19 -16.64
C PRO A 425 -13.75 0.27 -17.61
N GLY A 426 -14.40 -0.88 -17.86
CA GLY A 426 -15.53 -0.99 -18.79
C GLY A 426 -16.83 -0.34 -18.31
N THR A 427 -17.89 -0.47 -19.11
CA THR A 427 -19.13 0.33 -18.97
C THR A 427 -20.10 -0.10 -17.87
N LYS A 428 -19.85 -1.21 -17.15
CA LYS A 428 -20.78 -1.77 -16.16
C LYS A 428 -20.20 -1.76 -14.76
N LEU A 429 -20.86 -1.05 -13.85
CA LEU A 429 -20.53 -1.05 -12.42
C LEU A 429 -21.15 -2.26 -11.71
N ALA A 430 -20.39 -2.80 -10.76
CA ALA A 430 -20.95 -3.59 -9.66
C ALA A 430 -21.66 -2.68 -8.64
N PRO A 431 -22.61 -3.19 -7.85
CA PRO A 431 -23.37 -2.39 -6.89
C PRO A 431 -22.50 -1.60 -5.90
N ASP A 432 -21.41 -2.19 -5.41
CA ASP A 432 -20.47 -1.53 -4.49
C ASP A 432 -19.61 -0.45 -5.18
N GLU A 433 -19.49 -0.47 -6.51
CA GLU A 433 -18.72 0.51 -7.28
C GLU A 433 -19.48 1.84 -7.44
N TYR A 434 -20.81 1.86 -7.27
CA TYR A 434 -21.56 3.11 -7.13
C TYR A 434 -21.20 3.88 -5.86
N VAL A 435 -20.73 3.19 -4.82
CA VAL A 435 -20.27 3.84 -3.58
C VAL A 435 -18.82 4.28 -3.72
N PHE A 436 -17.96 3.46 -4.33
CA PHE A 436 -16.54 3.74 -4.44
C PHE A 436 -15.88 2.89 -5.51
N PHE A 437 -15.17 3.54 -6.45
CA PHE A 437 -14.60 2.87 -7.61
C PHE A 437 -13.17 3.30 -7.90
N SER A 438 -12.23 2.91 -7.03
CA SER A 438 -10.82 3.34 -7.12
C SER A 438 -10.10 2.96 -8.42
N LYS A 439 -10.57 1.97 -9.19
CA LYS A 439 -9.98 1.62 -10.49
C LYS A 439 -10.03 2.78 -11.49
N LEU A 440 -11.06 3.62 -11.42
CA LEU A 440 -11.21 4.76 -12.31
C LEU A 440 -10.15 5.84 -12.08
N PRO A 441 -9.97 6.42 -10.86
CA PRO A 441 -8.88 7.35 -10.61
C PRO A 441 -7.50 6.68 -10.69
N GLN A 442 -7.39 5.36 -10.44
CA GLN A 442 -6.14 4.63 -10.68
C GLN A 442 -5.74 4.70 -12.15
N ALA A 443 -6.63 4.31 -13.08
CA ALA A 443 -6.37 4.37 -14.52
C ALA A 443 -6.02 5.79 -14.97
N LEU A 444 -6.74 6.79 -14.48
CA LEU A 444 -6.46 8.20 -14.74
C LEU A 444 -5.04 8.60 -14.29
N SER A 445 -4.66 8.27 -13.05
CA SER A 445 -3.32 8.55 -12.53
C SER A 445 -2.24 7.74 -13.26
N THR A 446 -2.50 6.50 -13.66
CA THR A 446 -1.57 5.69 -14.46
C THR A 446 -1.28 6.40 -15.80
N GLU A 447 -2.32 6.82 -16.52
CA GLU A 447 -2.15 7.48 -17.81
C GLU A 447 -1.54 8.89 -17.70
N ALA A 448 -1.99 9.68 -16.73
CA ALA A 448 -1.52 11.06 -16.55
C ALA A 448 -0.11 11.13 -15.95
N GLU A 449 0.19 10.28 -14.97
CA GLU A 449 1.43 10.38 -14.19
C GLU A 449 2.49 9.39 -14.68
N MET A 450 2.14 8.12 -14.89
CA MET A 450 3.12 7.06 -15.19
C MET A 450 3.52 7.04 -16.67
N MET A 451 2.61 7.41 -17.57
CA MET A 451 2.80 7.31 -19.02
C MET A 451 3.24 8.63 -19.68
N THR A 452 3.43 9.70 -18.89
CA THR A 452 3.95 10.97 -19.41
C THR A 452 5.35 10.76 -20.00
N ARG A 453 5.64 11.43 -21.11
CA ARG A 453 6.94 11.35 -21.78
C ARG A 453 7.59 12.71 -21.80
N TYR A 454 8.91 12.72 -21.66
CA TYR A 454 9.70 13.92 -21.84
C TYR A 454 10.34 13.92 -23.22
N GLU A 455 10.07 14.99 -23.97
CA GLU A 455 10.59 15.18 -25.32
C GLU A 455 11.09 16.62 -25.44
N ALA A 456 12.27 16.79 -26.02
CA ALA A 456 12.86 18.11 -26.23
C ALA A 456 11.93 19.00 -27.05
N GLY A 457 11.61 20.19 -26.54
CA GLY A 457 10.71 21.15 -27.19
C GLY A 457 9.22 20.92 -26.89
N THR A 458 8.86 19.99 -26.02
CA THR A 458 7.50 19.87 -25.44
C THR A 458 7.39 20.60 -24.11
N ASP A 459 6.18 20.71 -23.57
CA ASP A 459 5.94 21.35 -22.26
C ASP A 459 6.63 20.63 -21.09
N PHE A 460 6.94 19.35 -21.25
CA PHE A 460 7.70 18.56 -20.27
C PHE A 460 9.00 18.08 -20.93
N ASP A 461 10.09 18.80 -20.65
CA ASP A 461 11.42 18.51 -21.20
C ASP A 461 12.32 17.75 -20.21
N GLY A 462 11.92 17.66 -18.94
CA GLY A 462 12.73 17.05 -17.89
C GLY A 462 13.94 17.90 -17.45
N GLU A 463 14.02 19.15 -17.88
CA GLU A 463 15.09 20.09 -17.54
C GLU A 463 14.54 21.36 -16.90
N THR A 464 13.58 22.01 -17.56
CA THR A 464 12.89 23.22 -17.09
C THR A 464 11.53 22.92 -16.52
N LYS A 465 10.87 21.85 -17.01
CA LYS A 465 9.57 21.39 -16.54
C LYS A 465 9.51 19.88 -16.50
N ALA A 466 8.96 19.37 -15.41
CA ALA A 466 8.71 17.95 -15.18
C ALA A 466 7.34 17.78 -14.53
N ILE A 467 6.91 16.53 -14.34
CA ILE A 467 5.80 16.21 -13.45
C ILE A 467 6.32 15.56 -12.16
N GLN A 468 5.66 15.83 -11.03
CA GLN A 468 5.81 15.04 -9.81
C GLN A 468 4.92 13.80 -9.85
N ARG A 469 5.36 12.71 -9.23
CA ARG A 469 4.55 11.50 -9.01
C ARG A 469 3.92 11.53 -7.62
N ILE A 470 2.62 11.27 -7.57
CA ILE A 470 1.89 10.95 -6.34
C ILE A 470 1.41 9.51 -6.40
N HIS A 471 0.90 9.08 -7.56
CA HIS A 471 0.61 7.68 -7.78
C HIS A 471 1.92 6.92 -7.92
N VAL A 472 2.23 6.13 -6.90
CA VAL A 472 3.34 5.20 -6.85
C VAL A 472 2.82 3.76 -6.77
N THR A 473 3.72 2.83 -7.06
CA THR A 473 3.51 1.38 -6.98
C THR A 473 4.35 0.83 -5.83
N GLY A 474 3.96 -0.33 -5.27
CA GLY A 474 4.63 -0.97 -4.13
C GLY A 474 6.15 -1.11 -4.32
N GLY A 475 6.60 -1.42 -5.54
CA GLY A 475 7.98 -1.38 -5.99
C GLY A 475 8.24 -0.28 -7.04
N THR A 476 9.44 -0.27 -7.60
CA THR A 476 9.92 0.71 -8.60
C THR A 476 10.00 2.15 -8.06
N ASN A 477 10.48 2.34 -6.83
CA ASN A 477 10.61 3.68 -6.25
C ASN A 477 11.78 3.80 -5.25
N GLY A 478 12.30 5.01 -5.06
CA GLY A 478 13.50 5.26 -4.27
C GLY A 478 13.53 6.62 -3.58
N ILE A 479 14.46 6.78 -2.63
CA ILE A 479 14.73 8.05 -1.95
C ILE A 479 16.24 8.24 -1.75
N LEU A 480 16.71 9.48 -1.88
CA LEU A 480 18.11 9.84 -1.58
C LEU A 480 18.34 9.80 -0.06
N VAL A 481 19.53 9.35 0.36
CA VAL A 481 19.93 9.30 1.77
C VAL A 481 19.81 10.67 2.43
N ASP A 482 20.30 11.72 1.76
CA ASP A 482 20.26 13.08 2.31
C ASP A 482 18.83 13.59 2.48
N THR A 483 17.95 13.30 1.51
CA THR A 483 16.52 13.61 1.61
C THR A 483 15.89 12.83 2.76
N LEU A 484 16.13 11.53 2.84
CA LEU A 484 15.60 10.67 3.90
C LEU A 484 15.99 11.18 5.30
N ARG A 485 17.24 11.60 5.48
CA ARG A 485 17.77 12.18 6.73
C ARG A 485 17.25 13.59 7.03
N ARG A 486 16.72 14.32 6.04
CA ARG A 486 16.09 15.63 6.28
C ARG A 486 14.62 15.48 6.67
N TYR A 487 13.87 14.67 5.93
CA TYR A 487 12.42 14.57 6.09
C TYR A 487 11.98 13.51 7.09
N HIS A 488 12.85 12.55 7.41
CA HIS A 488 12.55 11.39 8.28
C HIS A 488 11.28 10.66 7.86
N THR A 489 11.09 10.47 6.56
CA THR A 489 9.87 9.85 6.02
C THR A 489 9.76 8.38 6.42
N PHE A 490 8.53 7.96 6.67
CA PHE A 490 8.17 6.59 7.02
C PHE A 490 6.72 6.29 6.64
N THR A 491 6.38 5.01 6.58
CA THR A 491 5.00 4.53 6.54
C THR A 491 4.63 3.99 7.91
N PRO A 492 3.53 4.44 8.53
CA PRO A 492 3.14 3.94 9.84
C PRO A 492 2.94 2.42 9.87
N SER A 493 3.34 1.75 10.94
CA SER A 493 3.35 0.28 11.01
C SER A 493 1.96 -0.35 10.88
N PHE A 494 0.89 0.39 11.22
CA PHE A 494 -0.48 -0.08 11.12
C PHE A 494 -0.99 -0.15 9.66
N ILE A 495 -0.30 0.44 8.69
CA ILE A 495 -0.67 0.40 7.28
C ILE A 495 -0.38 -1.00 6.72
N GLY A 496 -1.45 -1.75 6.45
CA GLY A 496 -1.40 -3.10 5.89
C GLY A 496 -1.39 -3.19 4.38
N ARG A 497 -1.48 -2.07 3.66
CA ARG A 497 -1.55 -2.06 2.19
C ARG A 497 -1.34 -0.65 1.64
N ALA A 498 -0.76 -0.56 0.44
CA ALA A 498 -0.46 0.71 -0.22
C ALA A 498 0.46 1.60 0.62
N GLU A 499 1.43 0.94 1.24
CA GLU A 499 2.46 1.51 2.10
C GLU A 499 3.29 2.57 1.40
N ASP A 500 3.54 2.40 0.09
CA ASP A 500 4.19 3.33 -0.82
C ASP A 500 3.41 4.65 -0.95
N GLN A 501 2.09 4.56 -1.05
CA GLN A 501 1.20 5.73 -1.12
C GLN A 501 1.05 6.43 0.23
N ALA A 502 1.13 5.68 1.33
CA ALA A 502 1.13 6.25 2.67
C ALA A 502 2.47 6.91 3.04
N TYR A 503 3.58 6.48 2.45
CA TYR A 503 4.92 6.96 2.81
C TYR A 503 5.10 8.47 2.68
N ILE A 504 4.60 9.07 1.59
CA ILE A 504 4.73 10.51 1.32
C ILE A 504 3.96 11.38 2.33
N LEU A 505 2.93 10.81 2.97
CA LEU A 505 2.11 11.53 3.95
C LEU A 505 2.91 11.91 5.20
N SER A 506 3.94 11.14 5.57
CA SER A 506 4.82 11.47 6.71
C SER A 506 5.66 12.74 6.50
N ALA A 507 5.89 13.14 5.24
CA ALA A 507 6.61 14.36 4.90
C ALA A 507 5.75 15.63 5.02
N ARG A 508 4.43 15.48 5.20
CA ARG A 508 3.50 16.61 5.23
C ARG A 508 3.77 17.53 6.41
N GLY A 509 3.62 18.83 6.18
CA GLY A 509 3.93 19.93 7.09
C GLY A 509 5.39 20.40 7.04
N GLN A 510 6.23 19.79 6.19
CA GLN A 510 7.64 20.19 6.02
C GLN A 510 7.83 21.04 4.76
N GLN A 511 8.90 21.84 4.73
CA GLN A 511 9.26 22.70 3.59
C GLN A 511 10.74 22.53 3.22
N PRO A 512 11.10 22.48 1.93
CA PRO A 512 10.19 22.44 0.78
C PRO A 512 9.30 21.19 0.77
N ASN A 513 8.21 21.18 0.00
CA ASN A 513 7.38 19.98 -0.16
C ASN A 513 8.24 18.84 -0.73
N LEU A 514 8.07 17.61 -0.24
CA LEU A 514 8.77 16.46 -0.80
C LEU A 514 7.93 15.79 -1.88
N GLY A 515 8.53 15.55 -3.05
CA GLY A 515 7.89 14.87 -4.17
C GLY A 515 8.74 13.73 -4.75
N TYR A 516 8.08 12.87 -5.53
CA TYR A 516 8.76 11.88 -6.37
C TYR A 516 9.04 12.47 -7.75
N ALA A 517 10.30 12.44 -8.18
CA ALA A 517 10.69 12.65 -9.55
C ALA A 517 10.04 11.58 -10.45
N HIS A 518 9.38 12.04 -11.50
CA HIS A 518 9.01 11.17 -12.62
C HIS A 518 10.21 11.00 -13.55
N ALA A 519 10.71 9.77 -13.68
CA ALA A 519 11.73 9.41 -14.65
C ALA A 519 11.07 8.78 -15.88
N SER A 520 10.92 9.59 -16.95
CA SER A 520 10.31 9.19 -18.22
C SER A 520 11.09 8.05 -18.89
N GLY A 521 10.68 6.82 -18.63
CA GLY A 521 11.32 5.60 -19.16
C GLY A 521 11.82 4.63 -18.10
N LEU A 522 11.82 4.99 -16.81
CA LEU A 522 12.04 4.04 -15.72
C LEU A 522 10.82 3.13 -15.58
N ILE A 523 10.76 2.06 -16.36
CA ILE A 523 9.60 1.16 -16.43
C ILE A 523 10.04 -0.28 -16.11
N MET A 524 9.30 -0.94 -15.22
CA MET A 524 9.42 -2.38 -14.97
C MET A 524 8.24 -3.15 -15.57
N ARG A 525 8.51 -4.38 -16.00
CA ARG A 525 7.48 -5.32 -16.45
C ARG A 525 6.91 -6.05 -15.24
N HIS A 526 5.57 -6.11 -15.13
CA HIS A 526 4.88 -6.80 -14.05
C HIS A 526 4.44 -8.21 -14.48
N ASP A 527 4.98 -9.24 -13.81
CA ASP A 527 4.80 -10.65 -14.15
C ASP A 527 3.89 -11.40 -13.16
N LYS A 528 2.73 -10.79 -12.79
CA LYS A 528 1.79 -11.36 -11.80
C LYS A 528 1.20 -12.73 -12.12
N GLU A 529 1.09 -13.08 -13.41
CA GLU A 529 0.32 -14.25 -13.86
C GLU A 529 1.12 -15.57 -13.74
N GLY A 530 2.41 -15.50 -13.40
CA GLY A 530 3.32 -16.66 -13.36
C GLY A 530 3.43 -17.40 -12.02
N PHE A 531 2.88 -16.87 -10.92
CA PHE A 531 3.08 -17.43 -9.56
C PHE A 531 1.81 -18.06 -8.99
N ALA A 532 2.00 -18.93 -7.99
CA ALA A 532 1.00 -19.87 -7.43
C ALA A 532 -0.44 -19.31 -7.33
N GLN A 533 -1.28 -19.69 -8.29
CA GLN A 533 -2.69 -19.26 -8.37
C GLN A 533 -3.49 -19.61 -7.11
N GLU A 534 -3.12 -20.69 -6.43
CA GLU A 534 -3.75 -21.16 -5.20
C GLU A 534 -3.53 -20.19 -4.03
N ALA A 535 -2.31 -19.67 -3.84
CA ALA A 535 -2.02 -18.66 -2.83
C ALA A 535 -2.73 -17.32 -3.12
N ILE A 536 -2.81 -16.94 -4.40
CA ILE A 536 -3.54 -15.73 -4.84
C ILE A 536 -5.05 -15.87 -4.56
N ALA A 537 -5.63 -17.06 -4.75
CA ALA A 537 -7.02 -17.32 -4.44
C ALA A 537 -7.31 -17.18 -2.94
N MET A 538 -6.45 -17.75 -2.08
CA MET A 538 -6.56 -17.67 -0.63
C MET A 538 -6.43 -16.23 -0.09
N ALA A 539 -5.64 -15.37 -0.74
CA ALA A 539 -5.44 -13.99 -0.29
C ALA A 539 -6.56 -13.02 -0.76
N LYS A 540 -7.44 -13.43 -1.67
CA LYS A 540 -8.40 -12.53 -2.36
C LYS A 540 -9.36 -11.82 -1.41
N VAL A 541 -9.90 -12.51 -0.42
CA VAL A 541 -10.83 -11.93 0.57
C VAL A 541 -10.11 -10.90 1.43
N GLY A 542 -8.95 -11.28 2.01
CA GLY A 542 -8.12 -10.38 2.81
C GLY A 542 -7.69 -9.13 2.03
N LYS A 543 -7.35 -9.30 0.75
CA LYS A 543 -7.01 -8.20 -0.17
C LYS A 543 -8.11 -7.14 -0.26
N GLN A 544 -9.37 -7.59 -0.41
CA GLN A 544 -10.52 -6.70 -0.56
C GLN A 544 -10.90 -6.03 0.76
N VAL A 545 -10.88 -6.77 1.86
CA VAL A 545 -11.09 -6.20 3.21
C VAL A 545 -10.02 -5.16 3.53
N GLY A 546 -8.77 -5.41 3.13
CA GLY A 546 -7.66 -4.46 3.24
C GLY A 546 -7.92 -3.12 2.53
N ASP A 547 -8.63 -3.10 1.40
CA ASP A 547 -9.01 -1.84 0.72
C ASP A 547 -10.08 -1.05 1.50
N TYR A 548 -10.90 -1.70 2.34
CA TYR A 548 -11.85 -1.03 3.22
C TYR A 548 -11.15 -0.46 4.46
N LEU A 549 -10.27 -1.26 5.08
CA LEU A 549 -9.39 -0.78 6.14
C LEU A 549 -8.55 0.40 5.67
N ARG A 550 -8.08 0.37 4.43
CA ARG A 550 -7.33 1.47 3.84
C ARG A 550 -8.11 2.79 3.88
N ILE A 551 -9.42 2.79 3.60
CA ILE A 551 -10.26 4.00 3.69
C ILE A 551 -10.28 4.53 5.12
N LEU A 552 -10.51 3.65 6.10
CA LEU A 552 -10.54 4.01 7.52
C LEU A 552 -9.19 4.59 7.98
N LEU A 553 -8.12 3.86 7.72
CA LEU A 553 -6.77 4.19 8.19
C LEU A 553 -6.18 5.41 7.48
N PHE A 554 -6.36 5.57 6.16
CA PHE A 554 -5.84 6.75 5.44
C PHE A 554 -6.58 8.02 5.86
N SER A 555 -7.88 7.93 6.09
CA SER A 555 -8.67 9.09 6.54
C SER A 555 -8.21 9.57 7.92
N LYS A 556 -8.11 8.65 8.89
CA LYS A 556 -7.65 8.99 10.25
C LYS A 556 -6.17 9.35 10.30
N TYR A 557 -5.33 8.74 9.46
CA TYR A 557 -3.93 9.14 9.34
C TYR A 557 -3.81 10.58 8.82
N ALA A 558 -4.57 10.96 7.79
CA ALA A 558 -4.57 12.33 7.28
C ALA A 558 -5.07 13.36 8.31
N GLU A 559 -5.95 12.98 9.24
CA GLU A 559 -6.34 13.81 10.40
C GLU A 559 -5.22 13.99 11.44
N ALA A 560 -4.37 12.98 11.63
CA ALA A 560 -3.26 13.02 12.58
C ALA A 560 -2.06 13.87 12.11
N LEU A 561 -2.07 14.33 10.86
CA LEU A 561 -1.02 15.15 10.27
C LEU A 561 -1.19 16.63 10.63
N PRO A 562 -0.11 17.43 10.65
CA PRO A 562 -0.15 18.85 11.06
C PRO A 562 -0.76 19.80 10.01
N GLU A 563 -1.43 19.27 8.98
CA GLU A 563 -2.05 20.02 7.90
C GLU A 563 -3.55 19.72 7.82
N ALA A 564 -4.34 20.62 7.22
CA ALA A 564 -5.76 20.37 7.01
C ALA A 564 -5.96 19.16 6.08
N THR A 565 -6.79 18.20 6.49
CA THR A 565 -7.10 16.98 5.72
C THR A 565 -7.55 17.27 4.29
N ALA A 566 -8.32 18.34 4.06
CA ALA A 566 -8.73 18.75 2.72
C ALA A 566 -7.55 19.15 1.82
N SER A 567 -6.52 19.80 2.40
CA SER A 567 -5.30 20.17 1.68
C SER A 567 -4.47 18.93 1.33
N ILE A 568 -4.24 18.06 2.32
CA ILE A 568 -3.54 16.78 2.11
C ILE A 568 -4.23 15.99 1.00
N LYS A 569 -5.55 15.82 1.11
CA LYS A 569 -6.37 15.10 0.13
C LYS A 569 -6.29 15.73 -1.26
N ALA A 570 -6.39 17.04 -1.36
CA ALA A 570 -6.27 17.75 -2.63
C ALA A 570 -4.93 17.46 -3.31
N ASP A 571 -3.84 17.43 -2.55
CA ASP A 571 -2.51 17.16 -3.10
C ASP A 571 -2.38 15.72 -3.59
N ILE A 572 -2.87 14.74 -2.83
CA ILE A 572 -2.71 13.32 -3.17
C ILE A 572 -3.81 12.75 -4.10
N ALA A 573 -4.85 13.54 -4.42
CA ALA A 573 -5.93 13.16 -5.34
C ALA A 573 -5.46 13.14 -6.82
N PRO A 574 -6.00 12.24 -7.67
CA PRO A 574 -7.25 11.51 -7.44
C PRO A 574 -7.08 10.10 -6.86
N PHE A 575 -6.08 9.32 -7.27
CA PHE A 575 -6.01 7.90 -6.87
C PHE A 575 -5.70 7.69 -5.38
N THR A 576 -4.60 8.24 -4.87
CA THR A 576 -4.28 8.10 -3.44
C THR A 576 -5.31 8.82 -2.58
N GLY A 577 -5.73 10.02 -3.00
CA GLY A 577 -6.70 10.85 -2.29
C GLY A 577 -8.09 10.27 -2.15
N CYS A 578 -8.51 9.34 -3.01
CA CYS A 578 -9.82 8.73 -2.87
C CYS A 578 -9.96 7.89 -1.59
N PHE A 579 -8.85 7.39 -1.03
CA PHE A 579 -8.85 6.65 0.24
C PHE A 579 -8.91 7.56 1.48
N VAL A 580 -8.80 8.88 1.31
CA VAL A 580 -9.05 9.87 2.36
C VAL A 580 -10.49 10.35 2.21
N SER A 581 -11.42 9.73 2.94
CA SER A 581 -12.85 10.03 2.85
C SER A 581 -13.28 11.06 3.90
N ARG A 582 -14.34 11.83 3.58
CA ARG A 582 -15.07 12.65 4.58
C ARG A 582 -16.06 11.81 5.39
N LEU A 583 -16.41 10.62 4.88
CA LEU A 583 -17.33 9.67 5.48
C LEU A 583 -16.67 8.26 5.48
N PRO A 584 -15.50 8.09 6.12
CA PRO A 584 -14.74 6.83 6.04
C PRO A 584 -15.53 5.62 6.53
N ILE A 585 -16.29 5.73 7.62
CA ILE A 585 -17.07 4.62 8.19
C ILE A 585 -18.20 4.25 7.23
N THR A 586 -18.97 5.24 6.79
CA THR A 586 -20.09 5.05 5.84
C THR A 586 -19.62 4.40 4.56
N VAL A 587 -18.56 4.92 3.93
CA VAL A 587 -18.05 4.36 2.68
C VAL A 587 -17.54 2.94 2.87
N ALA A 588 -16.74 2.66 3.92
CA ALA A 588 -16.21 1.32 4.16
C ALA A 588 -17.32 0.28 4.41
N MET A 589 -18.31 0.62 5.24
CA MET A 589 -19.40 -0.30 5.61
C MET A 589 -20.38 -0.55 4.46
N LEU A 590 -20.69 0.48 3.66
CA LEU A 590 -21.53 0.33 2.48
C LEU A 590 -20.84 -0.53 1.42
N ARG A 591 -19.56 -0.31 1.14
CA ARG A 591 -18.80 -1.14 0.21
C ARG A 591 -18.77 -2.60 0.65
N PHE A 592 -18.44 -2.83 1.92
CA PHE A 592 -18.41 -4.18 2.51
C PHE A 592 -19.77 -4.89 2.34
N SER A 593 -20.86 -4.24 2.74
CA SER A 593 -22.18 -4.88 2.79
C SER A 593 -22.82 -5.06 1.41
N LEU A 594 -22.62 -4.11 0.49
CA LEU A 594 -23.06 -4.25 -0.91
C LEU A 594 -22.26 -5.34 -1.63
N LYS A 595 -20.96 -5.47 -1.34
CA LYS A 595 -20.14 -6.55 -1.89
C LYS A 595 -20.64 -7.92 -1.45
N VAL A 596 -20.92 -8.08 -0.16
CA VAL A 596 -21.50 -9.31 0.41
C VAL A 596 -22.82 -9.66 -0.26
N ALA A 597 -23.74 -8.70 -0.36
CA ALA A 597 -25.04 -8.91 -1.01
C ALA A 597 -24.87 -9.30 -2.50
N ASN A 598 -23.94 -8.67 -3.22
CA ASN A 598 -23.63 -9.02 -4.61
C ASN A 598 -23.06 -10.46 -4.75
N LEU A 599 -22.22 -10.90 -3.81
CA LEU A 599 -21.70 -12.28 -3.81
C LEU A 599 -22.83 -13.30 -3.64
N PHE A 600 -23.76 -13.08 -2.69
CA PHE A 600 -24.94 -13.95 -2.55
C PHE A 600 -25.82 -13.94 -3.80
N ASN A 601 -26.13 -12.77 -4.35
CA ASN A 601 -26.99 -12.65 -5.55
C ASN A 601 -26.37 -13.24 -6.81
N THR A 602 -25.04 -13.43 -6.83
CA THR A 602 -24.33 -14.08 -7.94
C THR A 602 -24.00 -15.56 -7.67
N GLY A 603 -24.57 -16.15 -6.61
CA GLY A 603 -24.42 -17.56 -6.27
C GLY A 603 -23.07 -17.93 -5.65
N LYS A 604 -22.31 -16.96 -5.14
CA LYS A 604 -20.99 -17.13 -4.52
C LYS A 604 -21.07 -17.15 -2.99
N SER A 605 -21.93 -18.01 -2.46
CA SER A 605 -22.26 -18.06 -1.03
C SER A 605 -21.07 -18.40 -0.13
N ASP A 606 -20.17 -19.28 -0.56
CA ASP A 606 -18.98 -19.65 0.20
C ASP A 606 -18.03 -18.45 0.33
N GLU A 607 -17.76 -17.77 -0.80
CA GLU A 607 -16.95 -16.52 -0.83
C GLU A 607 -17.60 -15.44 0.04
N ALA A 608 -18.93 -15.27 -0.01
CA ALA A 608 -19.66 -14.31 0.83
C ALA A 608 -19.54 -14.62 2.33
N THR A 609 -19.61 -15.91 2.70
CA THR A 609 -19.51 -16.37 4.09
C THR A 609 -18.12 -16.09 4.66
N GLU A 610 -17.08 -16.47 3.92
CA GLU A 610 -15.69 -16.18 4.27
C GLU A 610 -15.44 -14.67 4.37
N PHE A 611 -16.02 -13.90 3.45
CA PHE A 611 -15.92 -12.44 3.44
C PHE A 611 -16.52 -11.79 4.69
N ILE A 612 -17.69 -12.27 5.14
CA ILE A 612 -18.30 -11.79 6.39
C ILE A 612 -17.42 -12.16 7.58
N GLN A 613 -17.02 -13.43 7.70
CA GLN A 613 -16.25 -13.91 8.85
C GLN A 613 -14.92 -13.17 9.00
N THR A 614 -14.20 -12.99 7.89
CA THR A 614 -12.92 -12.27 7.87
C THR A 614 -13.12 -10.77 8.05
N GLY A 615 -14.06 -10.19 7.30
CA GLY A 615 -14.27 -8.75 7.25
C GLY A 615 -14.82 -8.16 8.54
N VAL A 616 -15.78 -8.83 9.19
CA VAL A 616 -16.35 -8.37 10.48
C VAL A 616 -15.26 -8.23 11.53
N PHE A 617 -14.38 -9.22 11.65
CA PHE A 617 -13.30 -9.19 12.63
C PHE A 617 -12.32 -8.05 12.35
N GLN A 618 -11.76 -8.00 11.13
CA GLN A 618 -10.75 -7.01 10.78
C GLN A 618 -11.31 -5.57 10.79
N LEU A 619 -12.53 -5.36 10.30
CA LEU A 619 -13.16 -4.04 10.31
C LEU A 619 -13.52 -3.58 11.72
N GLN A 620 -13.92 -4.48 12.62
CA GLN A 620 -14.12 -4.13 14.03
C GLN A 620 -12.81 -3.63 14.65
N GLU A 621 -11.70 -4.36 14.49
CA GLU A 621 -10.40 -3.90 14.98
C GLU A 621 -9.99 -2.55 14.39
N GLY A 622 -10.23 -2.37 13.08
CA GLY A 622 -9.97 -1.10 12.40
C GLY A 622 -10.81 0.06 12.96
N LEU A 623 -12.10 -0.18 13.21
CA LEU A 623 -13.00 0.82 13.81
C LEU A 623 -12.58 1.16 15.23
N ASP A 624 -12.23 0.18 16.06
CA ASP A 624 -11.80 0.41 17.43
C ASP A 624 -10.49 1.21 17.47
N PHE A 625 -9.57 0.94 16.54
CA PHE A 625 -8.27 1.61 16.45
C PHE A 625 -8.34 3.10 16.05
N ILE A 626 -9.32 3.49 15.23
CA ILE A 626 -9.48 4.88 14.76
C ILE A 626 -10.35 5.74 15.69
N GLN A 627 -11.06 5.12 16.64
CA GLN A 627 -11.98 5.81 17.54
C GLN A 627 -11.26 6.37 18.79
N GLY A 628 -11.90 7.35 19.43
CA GLY A 628 -11.39 8.03 20.63
C GLY A 628 -10.56 9.28 20.31
N GLU A 629 -10.31 10.08 21.35
CA GLU A 629 -9.57 11.35 21.26
C GLU A 629 -8.58 11.47 22.45
N PRO A 630 -7.26 11.30 22.24
CA PRO A 630 -6.64 10.84 20.99
C PRO A 630 -6.94 9.35 20.73
N SER A 631 -7.15 9.01 19.46
CA SER A 631 -7.29 7.61 19.02
C SER A 631 -5.99 6.82 19.19
N ASP A 632 -6.09 5.49 19.24
CA ASP A 632 -4.90 4.63 19.31
C ASP A 632 -4.04 4.73 18.04
N LEU A 633 -4.66 4.96 16.88
CA LEU A 633 -3.96 5.31 15.65
C LEU A 633 -3.09 6.55 15.83
N GLN A 634 -3.65 7.63 16.38
CA GLN A 634 -2.91 8.88 16.58
C GLN A 634 -1.73 8.68 17.54
N LYS A 635 -1.95 8.01 18.67
CA LYS A 635 -0.87 7.69 19.63
C LYS A 635 0.24 6.87 18.98
N THR A 636 -0.14 5.86 18.18
CA THR A 636 0.81 5.01 17.46
C THR A 636 1.63 5.84 16.47
N TYR A 637 0.98 6.67 15.66
CA TYR A 637 1.67 7.56 14.71
C TYR A 637 2.65 8.51 15.41
N GLU A 638 2.24 9.15 16.50
CA GLU A 638 3.08 10.07 17.27
C GLU A 638 4.30 9.35 17.88
N GLY A 639 4.08 8.16 18.45
CA GLY A 639 5.15 7.31 18.98
C GLY A 639 6.14 6.86 17.91
N GLU A 640 5.64 6.42 16.76
CA GLU A 640 6.49 5.98 15.66
C GLU A 640 7.30 7.13 15.04
N LYS A 641 6.68 8.31 14.90
CA LYS A 641 7.37 9.53 14.46
C LYS A 641 8.54 9.86 15.39
N ALA A 642 8.33 9.77 16.70
CA ALA A 642 9.39 9.98 17.69
C ALA A 642 10.48 8.89 17.60
N GLY A 643 10.10 7.62 17.38
CA GLY A 643 11.03 6.52 17.15
C GLY A 643 11.93 6.72 15.93
N TRP A 644 11.36 7.15 14.79
CA TRP A 644 12.14 7.46 13.59
C TRP A 644 13.06 8.66 13.78
N GLN A 645 12.61 9.70 14.47
CA GLN A 645 13.46 10.83 14.82
C GLN A 645 14.67 10.38 15.66
N LEU A 646 14.45 9.51 16.64
CA LEU A 646 15.52 8.96 17.48
C LEU A 646 16.51 8.11 16.66
N PHE A 647 16.01 7.31 15.72
CA PHE A 647 16.84 6.53 14.79
C PHE A 647 17.78 7.44 13.98
N TYR A 648 17.27 8.49 13.34
CA TYR A 648 18.12 9.39 12.54
C TYR A 648 19.06 10.24 13.39
N GLN A 649 18.67 10.62 14.61
CA GLN A 649 19.57 11.30 15.57
C GLN A 649 20.75 10.41 15.98
N ALA A 650 20.51 9.11 16.19
CA ALA A 650 21.59 8.15 16.47
C ALA A 650 22.57 8.11 15.30
N LEU A 651 22.07 7.99 14.06
CA LEU A 651 22.91 7.94 12.87
C LEU A 651 23.74 9.21 12.67
N GLU A 652 23.16 10.40 12.86
CA GLU A 652 23.89 11.66 12.77
C GLU A 652 25.01 11.75 13.83
N SER A 653 24.72 11.28 15.05
CA SER A 653 25.69 11.31 16.16
C SER A 653 26.89 10.40 15.89
N VAL A 654 26.64 9.15 15.46
CA VAL A 654 27.73 8.19 15.21
C VAL A 654 28.54 8.56 13.96
N GLU A 655 27.91 9.12 12.93
CA GLU A 655 28.62 9.55 11.72
C GLU A 655 29.64 10.65 12.03
N LYS A 656 29.26 11.65 12.84
CA LYS A 656 30.19 12.69 13.32
C LYS A 656 31.33 12.10 14.13
N ALA A 657 31.03 11.15 15.02
CA ALA A 657 32.05 10.50 15.86
C ALA A 657 33.01 9.61 15.04
N VAL A 658 32.52 8.93 14.00
CA VAL A 658 33.36 8.19 13.03
C VAL A 658 34.26 9.15 12.26
N GLN A 659 33.77 10.31 11.84
CA GLN A 659 34.58 11.33 11.16
C GLN A 659 35.68 11.93 12.07
N ASN A 660 35.46 11.89 13.38
CA ASN A 660 36.42 12.35 14.39
C ASN A 660 37.35 11.22 14.90
N ASP A 661 37.31 10.03 14.30
CA ASP A 661 38.08 8.85 14.70
C ASP A 661 37.88 8.45 16.18
N GLU A 662 36.68 8.64 16.72
CA GLU A 662 36.36 8.23 18.09
C GLU A 662 36.29 6.71 18.23
N GLU A 663 37.03 6.15 19.18
CA GLU A 663 37.21 4.69 19.34
C GLU A 663 35.88 3.93 19.47
N TRP A 664 34.95 4.43 20.28
CA TRP A 664 33.64 3.80 20.47
C TRP A 664 32.82 3.77 19.17
N ALA A 665 32.93 4.79 18.33
CA ALA A 665 32.19 4.89 17.08
C ALA A 665 32.77 3.94 16.02
N LEU A 666 34.10 3.77 16.02
CA LEU A 666 34.78 2.77 15.19
C LEU A 666 34.43 1.33 15.62
N GLU A 667 34.29 1.06 16.92
CA GLU A 667 33.82 -0.23 17.42
C GLU A 667 32.38 -0.52 16.95
N VAL A 668 31.46 0.44 17.13
CA VAL A 668 30.08 0.34 16.64
C VAL A 668 30.03 0.10 15.13
N LYS A 669 30.89 0.78 14.37
CA LYS A 669 31.02 0.57 12.92
C LYS A 669 31.43 -0.87 12.58
N GLN A 670 32.42 -1.42 13.27
CA GLN A 670 32.86 -2.82 13.07
C GLN A 670 31.76 -3.82 13.43
N VAL A 671 31.06 -3.61 14.55
CA VAL A 671 29.91 -4.44 14.96
C VAL A 671 28.81 -4.41 13.90
N THR A 672 28.50 -3.22 13.38
CA THR A 672 27.50 -3.04 12.31
C THR A 672 27.88 -3.81 11.06
N GLN A 673 29.12 -3.65 10.60
CA GLN A 673 29.64 -4.36 9.42
C GLN A 673 29.59 -5.89 9.60
N ALA A 674 29.90 -6.38 10.79
CA ALA A 674 29.82 -7.81 11.11
C ALA A 674 28.36 -8.33 11.07
N ILE A 675 27.40 -7.57 11.63
CA ILE A 675 25.97 -7.92 11.57
C ILE A 675 25.49 -7.96 10.12
N VAL A 676 25.78 -6.91 9.35
CA VAL A 676 25.39 -6.82 7.93
C VAL A 676 26.01 -7.98 7.12
N GLN A 677 27.28 -8.29 7.33
CA GLN A 677 27.93 -9.41 6.64
C GLN A 677 27.30 -10.76 7.00
N ASN A 678 26.85 -10.94 8.24
CA ASN A 678 26.12 -12.15 8.66
C ASN A 678 24.70 -12.26 8.03
N CYS A 679 24.15 -11.16 7.52
CA CYS A 679 22.92 -11.17 6.73
C CYS A 679 23.15 -11.60 5.28
N ARG A 680 24.40 -11.68 4.80
CA ARG A 680 24.68 -12.14 3.43
C ARG A 680 24.29 -13.62 3.26
N VAL A 681 23.54 -13.92 2.21
CA VAL A 681 22.99 -15.27 1.95
C VAL A 681 23.51 -15.94 0.67
N ASN A 682 24.30 -15.25 -0.15
CA ASN A 682 24.90 -15.77 -1.38
C ASN A 682 26.42 -15.63 -1.46
#